data_AF-A0A8A8D6F2-F1
#
_entry.id   AF-A0A8A8D6F2-F1
#
_cell.length_a   1.000
_cell.length_b   1.000
_cell.length_c   1.000
_cell.angle_alpha   90.00
_cell.angle_beta   90.00
_cell.angle_gamma   90.00
#
_symmetry.space_group_name_H-M   'P 1'
#
loop_
_entity.id
_entity.type
_entity.pdbx_description
1 polymer ?
#
loop_
_entity_poly.entity_id
_entity_poly.type
_entity_poly.pdbx_seq_one_letter_code
_entity_poly.pdbx_strand_id
1 'polypeptide(L)'
;MESRMIRRGAHLVARLHVDTGLGFTDAESFVIPATRLGIVKHVVRISPGARRLRLSPMCGEGIVRLEFLRITRITRAEKVVRMAGQVIGDLIKFKNTNQARKYNLTWTRLLTDLEGAYADCAKLRFHSAPMDYESYVRKFDTLRQSDISEIRQHIDSFIKKPLISVLMPACEASIDYLKSAVQSVFGQIYENWELCIAADEVNDPEVVSYLESVSGKDDRVKIVSREMGGCVSIAENSALEMATGEFATILGRNDVLSLHALYFVALKVNEIDGLNVIYSDKDEIDRNGIRGDGCFKSSWNPDLFFSCDLISHLAAYRTSVLREIGGFRVEFEGAQDYDLALRCVKASTASQICHIPRVLYHSRRGNGPGCDPDNGIGQAGQRALSDYFKDQPGVSVSCGHLAGTYRVQYPVPTPAPRVTVIIPTRDGGPLLKKCIHSLFHGTSYENLEVIVVDNQSESRETVDYLQSLSAKIGVMVLKYDFPFNYSSINNFAVKHASGDVLCFLNDDVEASEPDWLKEMVSHAWRPEIGAVGAKLLYADGFVQHAGVVMGIGGFAGHAHKLYPAAHPGYAGRAMLTQNFSAVTGACLVMRREVFQAVGGFDEENLPVAFNDVDLCLRVREAGYRILWTPYAVLYHYESYSRGDDQMSPEKRARFNGEKSFMLSRWRTDQFNDPYYNENLTLDREDFAISDFSRVYNPWQARAK
;
A
#
# COMPACT_ATOMS: atom_id res chain seq x y z
N MET A 1 2.73 14.34 31.66
CA MET A 1 1.39 13.81 31.35
C MET A 1 1.45 12.31 31.25
N GLU A 2 0.56 11.63 31.95
CA GLU A 2 0.43 10.18 31.99
C GLU A 2 -1.02 9.81 31.71
N SER A 3 -1.28 8.88 30.79
CA SER A 3 -2.64 8.46 30.44
C SER A 3 -2.64 7.06 29.85
N ARG A 4 -3.78 6.38 29.94
CA ARG A 4 -4.11 5.22 29.12
C ARG A 4 -5.31 5.57 28.25
N MET A 5 -5.02 5.79 26.96
CA MET A 5 -5.94 6.27 25.94
C MET A 5 -5.91 5.30 24.76
N ILE A 6 -6.88 4.39 24.72
CA ILE A 6 -7.05 3.40 23.66
C ILE A 6 -7.92 4.04 22.58
N ARG A 7 -7.49 3.93 21.32
CA ARG A 7 -8.14 4.60 20.19
C ARG A 7 -8.26 3.66 18.99
N ARG A 8 -9.36 3.81 18.26
CA ARG A 8 -9.67 3.13 17.01
C ARG A 8 -10.12 4.17 15.99
N GLY A 9 -9.72 4.05 14.72
CA GLY A 9 -10.01 5.02 13.67
C GLY A 9 -8.81 5.26 12.75
N ALA A 10 -9.05 5.95 11.63
CA ALA A 10 -8.04 6.20 10.61
C ALA A 10 -7.03 7.32 10.98
N HIS A 11 -7.43 8.25 11.85
CA HIS A 11 -6.66 9.47 12.15
C HIS A 11 -6.34 9.60 13.63
N LEU A 12 -5.44 8.76 14.11
CA LEU A 12 -5.22 8.57 15.54
C LEU A 12 -4.33 9.63 16.23
N VAL A 13 -4.18 10.84 15.66
CA VAL A 13 -3.32 11.90 16.22
C VAL A 13 -4.04 12.62 17.36
N ALA A 14 -3.52 12.55 18.59
CA ALA A 14 -4.07 13.33 19.71
C ALA A 14 -3.37 14.68 19.84
N ARG A 15 -4.11 15.72 20.24
CA ARG A 15 -3.60 17.05 20.54
C ARG A 15 -4.09 17.56 21.90
N LEU A 16 -3.21 18.24 22.62
CA LEU A 16 -3.54 19.03 23.80
C LEU A 16 -3.44 20.51 23.44
N HIS A 17 -4.57 21.18 23.33
CA HIS A 17 -4.64 22.62 23.09
C HIS A 17 -4.54 23.39 24.40
N VAL A 18 -3.79 24.48 24.36
CA VAL A 18 -3.65 25.43 25.47
C VAL A 18 -4.32 26.74 25.04
N ASP A 19 -5.09 27.32 25.95
CA ASP A 19 -5.70 28.64 25.75
C ASP A 19 -5.04 29.63 26.72
N THR A 20 -4.35 30.62 26.18
CA THR A 20 -3.69 31.73 26.91
C THR A 20 -4.60 32.95 27.11
N GLY A 21 -5.86 32.89 26.67
CA GLY A 21 -6.84 33.98 26.74
C GLY A 21 -7.35 34.46 25.38
N LEU A 22 -6.82 33.92 24.28
CA LEU A 22 -7.24 34.21 22.89
C LEU A 22 -8.11 33.10 22.28
N GLY A 23 -8.46 32.06 23.06
CA GLY A 23 -9.16 30.88 22.58
C GLY A 23 -8.20 29.74 22.21
N PHE A 24 -8.76 28.59 21.83
CA PHE A 24 -7.96 27.46 21.38
C PHE A 24 -7.49 27.67 19.94
N THR A 25 -6.18 27.71 19.73
CA THR A 25 -5.57 27.75 18.41
C THR A 25 -4.75 26.47 18.17
N ASP A 26 -4.52 26.13 16.90
CA ASP A 26 -3.62 25.01 16.56
C ASP A 26 -2.14 25.37 16.83
N ALA A 27 -1.80 26.65 16.76
CA ALA A 27 -0.46 27.17 17.07
C ALA A 27 -0.08 26.93 18.54
N GLU A 28 -1.05 26.97 19.45
CA GLU A 28 -0.86 26.67 20.88
C GLU A 28 -1.32 25.24 21.24
N SER A 29 -0.91 24.25 20.44
CA SER A 29 -1.24 22.85 20.70
C SER A 29 -0.02 21.92 20.70
N PHE A 30 -0.08 20.84 21.47
CA PHE A 30 0.96 19.80 21.56
C PHE A 30 0.41 18.46 21.10
N VAL A 31 1.13 17.78 20.21
CA VAL A 31 0.80 16.40 19.85
C VAL A 31 1.08 15.48 21.04
N ILE A 32 0.15 14.57 21.30
CA ILE A 32 0.25 13.60 22.37
C ILE A 32 0.59 12.24 21.77
N PRO A 33 1.85 11.80 21.83
CA PRO A 33 2.22 10.50 21.31
C PRO A 33 1.76 9.41 22.29
N ALA A 34 1.15 8.35 21.77
CA ALA A 34 0.82 7.14 22.53
C ALA A 34 1.55 5.92 21.96
N THR A 35 1.73 4.90 22.79
CA THR A 35 2.15 3.57 22.33
C THR A 35 0.98 2.83 21.66
N ARG A 36 1.26 1.70 20.99
CA ARG A 36 0.22 0.79 20.47
C ARG A 36 -0.81 0.36 21.52
N LEU A 37 -0.39 0.25 22.79
CA LEU A 37 -1.25 -0.12 23.92
C LEU A 37 -2.06 1.07 24.48
N GLY A 38 -2.00 2.24 23.84
CA GLY A 38 -2.65 3.46 24.32
C GLY A 38 -1.94 4.12 25.51
N ILE A 39 -0.78 3.64 25.93
CA ILE A 39 -0.02 4.24 27.04
C ILE A 39 0.60 5.56 26.55
N VAL A 40 0.31 6.64 27.26
CA VAL A 40 0.88 7.96 27.06
C VAL A 40 1.77 8.29 28.26
N LYS A 41 3.05 8.54 27.98
CA LYS A 41 3.99 9.16 28.92
C LYS A 41 4.75 10.25 28.18
N HIS A 42 4.36 11.50 28.40
CA HIS A 42 4.92 12.63 27.66
C HIS A 42 5.12 13.88 28.53
N VAL A 43 6.24 14.56 28.31
CA VAL A 43 6.54 15.86 28.93
C VAL A 43 6.04 16.96 28.00
N VAL A 44 5.17 17.83 28.51
CA VAL A 44 4.62 18.97 27.77
C VAL A 44 4.97 20.28 28.49
N ARG A 45 5.26 21.33 27.73
CA ARG A 45 5.54 22.67 28.27
C ARG A 45 4.28 23.52 28.14
N ILE A 46 3.60 23.78 29.25
CA ILE A 46 2.43 24.68 29.27
C ILE A 46 2.91 26.12 29.46
N SER A 47 2.50 27.02 28.57
CA SER A 47 2.89 28.44 28.61
C SER A 47 2.41 29.14 29.89
N PRO A 48 3.21 30.07 30.46
CA PRO A 48 2.75 30.94 31.55
C PRO A 48 1.50 31.71 31.09
N GLY A 49 0.43 31.69 31.87
CA GLY A 49 -0.85 32.33 31.51
C GLY A 49 -1.90 31.41 30.89
N ALA A 50 -1.62 30.11 30.74
CA ALA A 50 -2.62 29.12 30.35
C ALA A 50 -3.85 29.15 31.29
N ARG A 51 -5.03 29.40 30.73
CA ARG A 51 -6.31 29.46 31.45
C ARG A 51 -7.11 28.17 31.30
N ARG A 52 -7.08 27.55 30.12
CA ARG A 52 -7.80 26.31 29.81
C ARG A 52 -6.93 25.34 29.03
N LEU A 53 -7.23 24.06 29.17
CA LEU A 53 -6.67 22.97 28.39
C LEU A 53 -7.81 22.22 27.71
N ARG A 54 -7.63 21.83 26.45
CA ARG A 54 -8.54 20.96 25.72
C ARG A 54 -7.78 19.78 25.16
N LEU A 55 -8.19 18.57 25.54
CA LEU A 55 -7.71 17.34 24.93
C LEU A 55 -8.59 17.01 23.72
N SER A 56 -7.99 16.97 22.54
CA SER A 56 -8.54 16.35 21.34
C SER A 56 -7.89 14.97 21.20
N PRO A 57 -8.56 13.88 21.60
CA PRO A 57 -7.94 12.56 21.70
C PRO A 57 -7.60 11.92 20.35
N MET A 58 -8.23 12.38 19.27
CA MET A 58 -7.93 12.02 17.89
C MET A 58 -8.42 13.12 16.93
N CYS A 59 -7.98 13.08 15.68
CA CYS A 59 -8.57 13.84 14.58
C CYS A 59 -9.50 12.89 13.81
N GLY A 60 -10.64 13.35 13.29
CA GLY A 60 -11.56 12.49 12.53
C GLY A 60 -12.38 11.49 13.37
N GLU A 61 -13.08 10.59 12.68
CA GLU A 61 -14.05 9.64 13.27
C GLU A 61 -13.37 8.40 13.86
N GLY A 62 -13.91 7.92 14.98
CA GLY A 62 -13.41 6.72 15.65
C GLY A 62 -13.91 6.54 17.08
N ILE A 63 -13.34 5.55 17.78
CA ILE A 63 -13.67 5.23 19.17
C ILE A 63 -12.49 5.59 20.06
N VAL A 64 -12.78 6.28 21.17
CA VAL A 64 -11.79 6.63 22.19
C VAL A 64 -12.25 6.09 23.54
N ARG A 65 -11.38 5.31 24.18
CA ARG A 65 -11.51 4.95 25.59
C ARG A 65 -10.37 5.56 26.38
N LEU A 66 -10.70 6.58 27.17
CA LEU A 66 -9.78 7.22 28.10
C LEU A 66 -9.99 6.62 29.49
N GLU A 67 -9.07 5.77 29.94
CA GLU A 67 -9.17 5.17 31.29
C GLU A 67 -8.77 6.18 32.36
N PHE A 68 -7.70 6.94 32.12
CA PHE A 68 -7.28 8.03 32.98
C PHE A 68 -6.43 9.05 32.23
N LEU A 69 -6.39 10.28 32.75
CA LEU A 69 -5.46 11.34 32.34
C LEU A 69 -4.93 12.05 33.58
N ARG A 70 -3.60 12.07 33.74
CA ARG A 70 -2.91 12.74 34.83
C ARG A 70 -1.89 13.73 34.28
N ILE A 71 -2.06 15.00 34.62
CA ILE A 71 -1.09 16.06 34.33
C ILE A 71 -0.49 16.49 35.67
N THR A 72 0.79 16.23 35.86
CA THR A 72 1.52 16.56 37.09
C THR A 72 2.61 17.56 36.76
N ARG A 73 2.72 18.61 37.58
CA ARG A 73 3.85 19.56 37.51
C ARG A 73 5.11 18.83 37.96
N ILE A 74 6.17 18.93 37.18
CA ILE A 74 7.47 18.32 37.46
C ILE A 74 8.56 19.38 37.59
N THR A 75 9.62 19.07 38.31
CA THR A 75 10.81 19.92 38.42
C THR A 75 11.70 19.83 37.16
N ARG A 76 12.67 20.74 37.03
CA ARG A 76 13.65 20.68 35.92
C ARG A 76 14.50 19.40 35.97
N ALA A 77 14.85 18.91 37.16
CA ALA A 77 15.61 17.67 37.31
C ALA A 77 14.79 16.44 36.90
N GLU A 78 13.53 16.35 37.35
CA GLU A 78 12.62 15.27 36.96
C GLU A 78 12.34 15.24 35.46
N LYS A 79 12.24 16.41 34.81
CA LYS A 79 12.13 16.52 33.36
C LYS A 79 13.28 15.79 32.67
N VAL A 80 14.52 16.08 33.06
CA VAL A 80 15.73 15.47 32.47
C VAL A 80 15.73 13.96 32.67
N VAL A 81 15.47 13.48 33.89
CA VAL A 81 15.45 12.04 34.20
C VAL A 81 14.39 11.29 33.39
N ARG A 82 13.17 11.84 33.30
CA ARG A 82 12.07 11.21 32.54
C ARG A 82 12.35 11.20 31.04
N MET A 83 12.95 12.26 30.50
CA MET A 83 13.35 12.31 29.09
C MET A 83 14.46 11.29 28.80
N ALA A 84 15.50 11.24 29.64
CA ALA A 84 16.62 10.32 29.47
C ALA A 84 16.20 8.85 29.55
N GLY A 85 15.43 8.47 30.57
CA GLY A 85 14.96 7.08 30.71
C GLY A 85 14.13 6.61 29.51
N GLN A 86 13.37 7.52 28.90
CA GLN A 86 12.59 7.22 27.71
C GLN A 86 13.46 7.05 26.46
N VAL A 87 14.42 7.96 26.22
CA VAL A 87 15.37 7.86 25.11
C VAL A 87 16.21 6.59 25.24
N ILE A 88 16.65 6.22 26.46
CA ILE A 88 17.37 4.97 26.73
C ILE A 88 16.54 3.74 26.38
N GLY A 89 15.26 3.72 26.77
CA GLY A 89 14.36 2.61 26.43
C GLY A 89 14.19 2.41 24.92
N ASP A 90 14.02 3.51 24.18
CA ASP A 90 13.90 3.47 22.71
C ASP A 90 15.25 3.12 22.05
N LEU A 91 16.38 3.62 22.56
CA LEU A 91 17.74 3.26 22.11
C LEU A 91 17.99 1.75 22.23
N ILE A 92 17.60 1.13 23.34
CA ILE A 92 17.76 -0.32 23.54
C ILE A 92 16.84 -1.09 22.59
N LYS A 93 15.59 -0.64 22.45
CA LYS A 93 14.58 -1.31 21.62
C LYS A 93 14.93 -1.29 20.12
N PHE A 94 15.49 -0.19 19.63
CA PHE A 94 15.76 0.04 18.22
C PHE A 94 17.25 -0.03 17.86
N LYS A 95 18.13 -0.44 18.79
CA LYS A 95 19.59 -0.47 18.63
C LYS A 95 20.06 -1.11 17.33
N ASN A 96 19.39 -2.19 16.92
CA ASN A 96 19.77 -3.01 15.77
C ASN A 96 18.88 -2.75 14.53
N THR A 97 18.12 -1.66 14.50
CA THR A 97 17.29 -1.30 13.35
C THR A 97 17.75 0.04 12.75
N ASN A 98 17.48 0.24 11.46
CA ASN A 98 17.77 1.53 10.81
C ASN A 98 16.94 2.69 11.38
N GLN A 99 15.88 2.42 12.16
CA GLN A 99 15.09 3.46 12.84
C GLN A 99 15.91 4.23 13.89
N ALA A 100 16.82 3.58 14.63
CA ALA A 100 17.69 4.32 15.57
C ALA A 100 18.66 5.25 14.84
N ARG A 101 19.21 4.79 13.69
CA ARG A 101 20.07 5.60 12.82
C ARG A 101 19.30 6.77 12.18
N LYS A 102 18.07 6.51 11.70
CA LYS A 102 17.17 7.49 11.07
C LYS A 102 16.96 8.74 11.92
N TYR A 103 16.78 8.55 13.22
CA TYR A 103 16.58 9.64 14.17
C TYR A 103 17.88 10.06 14.90
N ASN A 104 19.04 9.64 14.41
CA ASN A 104 20.35 9.86 15.05
C ASN A 104 20.32 9.62 16.57
N LEU A 105 19.58 8.58 16.98
CA LEU A 105 19.45 8.20 18.38
C LEU A 105 20.73 7.47 18.76
N THR A 106 21.62 8.19 19.44
CA THR A 106 22.91 7.70 19.90
C THR A 106 23.10 8.02 21.38
N TRP A 107 23.95 7.24 22.06
CA TRP A 107 24.36 7.53 23.43
C TRP A 107 25.01 8.90 23.57
N THR A 108 25.69 9.37 22.53
CA THR A 108 26.27 10.73 22.48
C THR A 108 25.18 11.79 22.43
N ARG A 109 24.17 11.63 21.55
CA ARG A 109 23.07 12.61 21.45
C ARG A 109 22.21 12.69 22.71
N LEU A 110 22.05 11.57 23.44
CA LEU A 110 21.44 11.56 24.77
C LEU A 110 22.14 12.55 25.74
N LEU A 111 23.46 12.66 25.64
CA LEU A 111 24.28 13.52 26.51
C LEU A 111 24.39 14.96 25.98
N THR A 112 24.42 15.16 24.66
CA THR A 112 24.65 16.48 24.04
C THR A 112 23.37 17.24 23.68
N ASP A 113 22.27 16.55 23.35
CA ASP A 113 20.99 17.12 22.90
C ASP A 113 19.81 16.24 23.36
N LEU A 114 19.56 16.21 24.67
CA LEU A 114 18.49 15.40 25.25
C LEU A 114 17.09 15.84 24.77
N GLU A 115 16.87 17.15 24.56
CA GLU A 115 15.57 17.66 24.13
C GLU A 115 15.25 17.26 22.69
N GLY A 116 16.19 17.39 21.76
CA GLY A 116 16.04 16.93 20.39
C GLY A 116 15.92 15.41 20.29
N ALA A 117 16.75 14.65 21.03
CA ALA A 117 16.64 13.18 21.07
C ALA A 117 15.28 12.71 21.59
N TYR A 118 14.74 13.35 22.63
CA TYR A 118 13.42 13.02 23.16
C TYR A 118 12.29 13.36 22.17
N ALA A 119 12.38 14.49 21.48
CA ALA A 119 11.41 14.88 20.46
C ALA A 119 11.42 13.89 19.27
N ASP A 120 12.59 13.43 18.86
CA ASP A 120 12.72 12.43 17.79
C ASP A 120 12.23 11.04 18.23
N CYS A 121 12.52 10.61 19.47
CA CYS A 121 11.91 9.41 20.07
C CYS A 121 10.37 9.47 20.09
N ALA A 122 9.79 10.66 20.30
CA ALA A 122 8.34 10.82 20.26
C ALA A 122 7.75 10.57 18.86
N LYS A 123 8.53 10.80 17.79
CA LYS A 123 8.10 10.55 16.39
C LYS A 123 7.99 9.06 16.08
N LEU A 124 8.81 8.21 16.71
CA LEU A 124 8.74 6.74 16.64
C LEU A 124 7.47 6.15 17.26
N ARG A 125 6.63 6.96 17.92
CA ARG A 125 5.38 6.51 18.51
C ARG A 125 4.24 6.67 17.52
N PHE A 126 3.30 5.74 17.59
CA PHE A 126 2.19 5.48 16.67
C PHE A 126 1.27 6.67 16.32
N HIS A 127 1.40 7.80 17.02
CA HIS A 127 0.40 8.87 17.00
C HIS A 127 1.01 10.28 16.94
N SER A 128 2.24 10.42 16.45
CA SER A 128 2.80 11.72 16.06
C SER A 128 2.07 12.27 14.82
N ALA A 129 2.00 13.60 14.65
CA ALA A 129 1.38 14.18 13.46
C ALA A 129 2.18 13.77 12.22
N PRO A 130 1.52 13.28 11.15
CA PRO A 130 2.22 12.96 9.90
C PRO A 130 2.71 14.24 9.21
N MET A 131 3.69 14.11 8.33
CA MET A 131 4.08 15.18 7.41
C MET A 131 2.90 15.54 6.52
N ASP A 132 2.58 16.83 6.46
CA ASP A 132 1.63 17.36 5.48
C ASP A 132 2.25 17.40 4.08
N TYR A 133 1.39 17.41 3.05
CA TYR A 133 1.86 17.30 1.67
C TYR A 133 2.65 18.51 1.19
N GLU A 134 2.32 19.73 1.63
CA GLU A 134 3.07 20.94 1.28
C GLU A 134 4.51 20.87 1.84
N SER A 135 4.66 20.39 3.07
CA SER A 135 5.96 20.12 3.68
C SER A 135 6.74 19.05 2.92
N TYR A 136 6.09 18.01 2.41
CA TYR A 136 6.72 17.01 1.54
C TYR A 136 7.26 17.66 0.25
N VAL A 137 6.43 18.44 -0.45
CA VAL A 137 6.82 19.13 -1.70
C VAL A 137 8.02 20.04 -1.46
N ARG A 138 7.96 20.87 -0.40
CA ARG A 138 9.05 21.81 -0.06
C ARG A 138 10.35 21.08 0.29
N LYS A 139 10.27 19.94 0.98
CA LYS A 139 11.45 19.25 1.53
C LYS A 139 12.10 18.30 0.52
N PHE A 140 11.30 17.60 -0.30
CA PHE A 140 11.77 16.48 -1.10
C PHE A 140 11.60 16.65 -2.61
N ASP A 141 10.66 17.49 -3.05
CA ASP A 141 10.28 17.55 -4.48
C ASP A 141 10.55 18.92 -5.13
N THR A 142 10.93 19.93 -4.34
CA THR A 142 11.33 21.25 -4.83
C THR A 142 12.81 21.24 -5.23
N LEU A 143 13.08 21.32 -6.54
CA LEU A 143 14.45 21.38 -7.07
C LEU A 143 15.13 22.72 -6.75
N ARG A 144 16.40 22.66 -6.35
CA ARG A 144 17.28 23.84 -6.26
C ARG A 144 18.01 24.05 -7.58
N GLN A 145 18.57 25.24 -7.79
CA GLN A 145 19.40 25.52 -8.97
C GLN A 145 20.63 24.60 -9.07
N SER A 146 21.19 24.18 -7.93
CA SER A 146 22.25 23.17 -7.87
C SER A 146 21.76 21.81 -8.39
N ASP A 147 20.56 21.37 -7.99
CA ASP A 147 19.99 20.10 -8.45
C ASP A 147 19.78 20.11 -9.96
N ILE A 148 19.27 21.22 -10.52
CA ILE A 148 19.09 21.35 -11.98
C ILE A 148 20.43 21.22 -12.72
N SER A 149 21.50 21.80 -12.18
CA SER A 149 22.84 21.75 -12.77
C SER A 149 23.42 20.33 -12.70
N GLU A 150 23.25 19.66 -11.57
CA GLU A 150 23.68 18.26 -11.37
C GLU A 150 22.87 17.29 -12.25
N ILE A 151 21.57 17.51 -12.44
CA ILE A 151 20.73 16.73 -13.36
C ILE A 151 21.23 16.86 -14.80
N ARG A 152 21.55 18.08 -15.26
CA ARG A 152 22.12 18.31 -16.60
C ARG A 152 23.43 17.56 -16.79
N GLN A 153 24.34 17.65 -15.81
CA GLN A 153 25.59 16.90 -15.84
C GLN A 153 25.35 15.38 -15.87
N HIS A 154 24.34 14.89 -15.15
CA HIS A 154 24.00 13.48 -15.17
C HIS A 154 23.43 13.04 -16.52
N ILE A 155 22.59 13.86 -17.17
CA ILE A 155 22.08 13.63 -18.54
C ILE A 155 23.23 13.51 -19.53
N ASP A 156 24.30 14.30 -19.38
CA ASP A 156 25.48 14.21 -20.25
C ASP A 156 26.17 12.85 -20.18
N SER A 157 26.07 12.16 -19.05
CA SER A 157 26.62 10.82 -18.85
C SER A 157 25.74 9.68 -19.39
N PHE A 158 24.51 9.97 -19.83
CA PHE A 158 23.60 8.94 -20.35
C PHE A 158 24.13 8.32 -21.64
N ILE A 159 24.15 7.00 -21.68
CA ILE A 159 24.52 6.22 -22.87
C ILE A 159 23.39 6.30 -23.91
N LYS A 160 22.14 6.15 -23.44
CA LYS A 160 20.94 6.27 -24.26
C LYS A 160 20.27 7.60 -23.99
N LYS A 161 20.01 8.37 -25.03
CA LYS A 161 19.22 9.61 -24.96
C LYS A 161 17.96 9.41 -25.81
N PRO A 162 16.97 8.62 -25.35
CA PRO A 162 15.77 8.35 -26.14
C PRO A 162 15.01 9.65 -26.44
N LEU A 163 14.52 9.80 -27.66
CA LEU A 163 13.55 10.84 -27.99
C LEU A 163 12.22 10.45 -27.34
N ILE A 164 11.62 11.36 -26.56
CA ILE A 164 10.32 11.14 -25.90
C ILE A 164 9.27 12.03 -26.55
N SER A 165 8.24 11.43 -27.15
CA SER A 165 7.10 12.14 -27.73
C SER A 165 6.04 12.41 -26.66
N VAL A 166 5.68 13.67 -26.44
CA VAL A 166 4.58 14.05 -25.56
C VAL A 166 3.32 14.21 -26.40
N LEU A 167 2.34 13.33 -26.20
CA LEU A 167 1.05 13.34 -26.88
C LEU A 167 0.07 14.20 -26.09
N MET A 168 -0.54 15.19 -26.74
CA MET A 168 -1.46 16.13 -26.09
C MET A 168 -2.75 16.31 -26.91
N PRO A 169 -3.90 15.77 -26.43
CA PRO A 169 -5.21 16.04 -27.01
C PRO A 169 -5.78 17.38 -26.51
N ALA A 170 -5.75 18.40 -27.36
CA ALA A 170 -6.12 19.78 -27.05
C ALA A 170 -7.58 20.14 -27.44
N CYS A 171 -8.53 19.21 -27.40
CA CYS A 171 -9.95 19.49 -27.63
C CYS A 171 -10.54 20.37 -26.52
N GLU A 172 -11.35 21.39 -26.79
CA GLU A 172 -12.08 22.17 -25.75
C GLU A 172 -11.18 22.68 -24.60
N ALA A 173 -9.92 23.03 -24.88
CA ALA A 173 -8.96 23.39 -23.85
C ALA A 173 -9.17 24.82 -23.35
N SER A 174 -9.08 25.02 -22.04
CA SER A 174 -8.90 26.36 -21.49
C SER A 174 -7.51 26.89 -21.90
N ILE A 175 -7.46 28.09 -22.47
CA ILE A 175 -6.21 28.69 -22.94
C ILE A 175 -5.15 28.80 -21.84
N ASP A 176 -5.55 29.13 -20.61
CA ASP A 176 -4.61 29.29 -19.49
C ASP A 176 -4.00 27.95 -19.07
N TYR A 177 -4.81 26.89 -19.03
CA TYR A 177 -4.31 25.56 -18.69
C TYR A 177 -3.50 24.95 -19.82
N LEU A 178 -3.90 25.15 -21.08
CA LEU A 178 -3.12 24.71 -22.23
C LEU A 178 -1.74 25.39 -22.26
N LYS A 179 -1.69 26.70 -22.01
CA LYS A 179 -0.41 27.44 -21.85
C LYS A 179 0.44 26.83 -20.75
N SER A 180 -0.14 26.56 -19.58
CA SER A 180 0.58 25.93 -18.47
C SER A 180 1.10 24.53 -18.82
N ALA A 181 0.31 23.72 -19.52
CA ALA A 181 0.68 22.36 -19.92
C ALA A 181 1.85 22.39 -20.92
N VAL A 182 1.72 23.20 -21.98
CA VAL A 182 2.77 23.39 -22.99
C VAL A 182 4.06 23.93 -22.37
N GLN A 183 3.98 24.94 -21.49
CA GLN A 183 5.15 25.47 -20.78
C GLN A 183 5.82 24.43 -19.88
N SER A 184 5.08 23.49 -19.32
CA SER A 184 5.66 22.40 -18.52
C SER A 184 6.53 21.45 -19.35
N VAL A 185 6.23 21.30 -20.65
CA VAL A 185 7.05 20.52 -21.60
C VAL A 185 8.28 21.31 -22.00
N PHE A 186 8.13 22.60 -22.33
CA PHE A 186 9.27 23.48 -22.62
C PHE A 186 10.25 23.60 -21.44
N GLY A 187 9.74 23.54 -20.21
CA GLY A 187 10.53 23.60 -18.99
C GLY A 187 11.28 22.31 -18.63
N GLN A 188 11.13 21.22 -19.38
CA GLN A 188 11.81 19.96 -19.08
C GLN A 188 13.33 20.11 -19.13
N ILE A 189 14.02 19.60 -18.10
CA ILE A 189 15.49 19.63 -18.02
C ILE A 189 16.13 18.69 -19.04
N TYR A 190 15.45 17.57 -19.33
CA TYR A 190 15.84 16.68 -20.43
C TYR A 190 15.30 17.25 -21.73
N GLU A 191 16.18 17.53 -22.71
CA GLU A 191 15.84 18.33 -23.89
C GLU A 191 15.47 17.50 -25.13
N ASN A 192 15.72 16.18 -25.14
CA ASN A 192 15.42 15.31 -26.28
C ASN A 192 13.96 14.83 -26.25
N TRP A 193 13.05 15.76 -26.51
CA TRP A 193 11.61 15.52 -26.59
C TRP A 193 11.03 16.17 -27.84
N GLU A 194 9.82 15.74 -28.19
CA GLU A 194 8.95 16.43 -29.14
C GLU A 194 7.54 16.51 -28.56
N LEU A 195 6.78 17.52 -28.97
CA LEU A 195 5.43 17.76 -28.49
C LEU A 195 4.45 17.63 -29.66
N CYS A 196 3.61 16.60 -29.61
CA CYS A 196 2.61 16.28 -30.63
C CYS A 196 1.22 16.68 -30.14
N ILE A 197 0.69 17.79 -30.66
CA ILE A 197 -0.59 18.36 -30.25
C ILE A 197 -1.64 18.07 -31.33
N ALA A 198 -2.72 17.41 -30.95
CA ALA A 198 -3.91 17.29 -31.78
C ALA A 198 -4.98 18.26 -31.28
N ALA A 199 -5.33 19.24 -32.10
CA ALA A 199 -6.33 20.26 -31.80
C ALA A 199 -7.53 20.14 -32.74
N ASP A 200 -8.71 20.49 -32.26
CA ASP A 200 -9.92 20.51 -33.09
C ASP A 200 -10.07 21.91 -33.72
N GLU A 201 -10.47 21.99 -34.98
CA GLU A 201 -10.70 23.28 -35.69
C GLU A 201 -11.80 24.12 -35.06
N VAL A 202 -12.69 23.47 -34.30
CA VAL A 202 -13.82 24.09 -33.57
C VAL A 202 -13.36 24.73 -32.25
N ASN A 203 -12.08 24.65 -31.90
CA ASN A 203 -11.55 25.29 -30.70
C ASN A 203 -11.65 26.82 -30.78
N ASP A 204 -11.62 27.45 -29.61
CA ASP A 204 -11.59 28.91 -29.45
C ASP A 204 -10.47 29.53 -30.33
N PRO A 205 -10.75 30.60 -31.10
CA PRO A 205 -9.74 31.32 -31.87
C PRO A 205 -8.48 31.69 -31.08
N GLU A 206 -8.60 31.96 -29.77
CA GLU A 206 -7.45 32.22 -28.90
C GLU A 206 -6.53 31.00 -28.75
N VAL A 207 -7.09 29.79 -28.69
CA VAL A 207 -6.35 28.53 -28.62
C VAL A 207 -5.62 28.27 -29.95
N VAL A 208 -6.32 28.45 -31.07
CA VAL A 208 -5.71 28.30 -32.41
C VAL A 208 -4.55 29.27 -32.60
N SER A 209 -4.77 30.56 -32.32
CA SER A 209 -3.72 31.59 -32.43
C SER A 209 -2.53 31.31 -31.51
N TYR A 210 -2.78 30.80 -30.30
CA TYR A 210 -1.71 30.40 -29.40
C TYR A 210 -0.90 29.22 -29.96
N LEU A 211 -1.56 28.17 -30.44
CA LEU A 211 -0.91 27.00 -31.01
C LEU A 211 -0.06 27.35 -32.24
N GLU A 212 -0.56 28.20 -33.14
CA GLU A 212 0.22 28.74 -34.26
C GLU A 212 1.48 29.48 -33.78
N SER A 213 1.34 30.30 -32.73
CA SER A 213 2.47 31.03 -32.14
C SER A 213 3.51 30.13 -31.48
N VAL A 214 3.13 28.93 -31.03
CA VAL A 214 4.02 27.95 -30.42
C VAL A 214 4.74 27.14 -31.50
N SER A 215 4.02 26.69 -32.52
CA SER A 215 4.58 25.97 -33.67
C SER A 215 5.70 26.74 -34.37
N GLY A 216 5.53 28.07 -34.52
CA GLY A 216 6.55 28.92 -35.13
C GLY A 216 7.80 29.20 -34.27
N LYS A 217 7.85 28.75 -33.02
CA LYS A 217 8.96 29.04 -32.08
C LYS A 217 9.94 27.90 -31.88
N ASP A 218 9.51 26.65 -32.06
CA ASP A 218 10.32 25.48 -31.76
C ASP A 218 9.95 24.31 -32.69
N ASP A 219 10.91 23.87 -33.50
CA ASP A 219 10.74 22.81 -34.49
C ASP A 219 10.38 21.44 -33.87
N ARG A 220 10.53 21.28 -32.55
CA ARG A 220 10.12 20.07 -31.81
C ARG A 220 8.60 20.00 -31.59
N VAL A 221 7.85 21.05 -31.87
CA VAL A 221 6.39 21.09 -31.72
C VAL A 221 5.73 20.74 -33.05
N LYS A 222 4.90 19.70 -33.03
CA LYS A 222 4.10 19.23 -34.16
C LYS A 222 2.63 19.39 -33.81
N ILE A 223 1.89 20.07 -34.68
CA ILE A 223 0.47 20.35 -34.46
C ILE A 223 -0.34 19.84 -35.65
N VAL A 224 -1.42 19.13 -35.36
CA VAL A 224 -2.43 18.73 -36.36
C VAL A 224 -3.78 19.32 -35.97
N SER A 225 -4.43 19.95 -36.94
CA SER A 225 -5.81 20.44 -36.82
C SER A 225 -6.77 19.38 -37.34
N ARG A 226 -7.85 19.14 -36.60
CA ARG A 226 -8.86 18.11 -36.91
C ARG A 226 -10.21 18.78 -37.21
N GLU A 227 -10.78 18.47 -38.37
CA GLU A 227 -12.09 18.98 -38.82
C GLU A 227 -13.25 18.45 -37.94
N MET A 228 -13.18 17.19 -37.49
CA MET A 228 -14.19 16.56 -36.62
C MET A 228 -13.73 16.53 -35.15
N GLY A 229 -14.35 17.35 -34.32
CA GLY A 229 -14.06 17.40 -32.88
C GLY A 229 -14.73 16.31 -32.04
N GLY A 230 -14.35 16.26 -30.76
CA GLY A 230 -15.16 15.63 -29.70
C GLY A 230 -14.80 14.20 -29.27
N CYS A 231 -13.76 13.56 -29.81
CA CYS A 231 -13.26 12.28 -29.32
C CYS A 231 -11.78 12.35 -28.94
N VAL A 232 -11.49 12.26 -27.64
CA VAL A 232 -10.14 12.29 -27.06
C VAL A 232 -9.29 11.17 -27.64
N SER A 233 -9.83 9.93 -27.74
CA SER A 233 -9.09 8.80 -28.30
C SER A 233 -8.61 9.04 -29.73
N ILE A 234 -9.40 9.73 -30.56
CA ILE A 234 -9.03 10.03 -31.95
C ILE A 234 -7.96 11.12 -31.98
N ALA A 235 -8.09 12.16 -31.14
CA ALA A 235 -7.07 13.19 -31.01
C ALA A 235 -5.73 12.61 -30.51
N GLU A 236 -5.77 11.69 -29.55
CA GLU A 236 -4.57 10.98 -29.07
C GLU A 236 -3.92 10.12 -30.18
N ASN A 237 -4.72 9.44 -31.00
CA ASN A 237 -4.20 8.73 -32.18
C ASN A 237 -3.58 9.68 -33.21
N SER A 238 -4.20 10.81 -33.51
CA SER A 238 -3.61 11.82 -34.42
C SER A 238 -2.28 12.38 -33.87
N ALA A 239 -2.18 12.58 -32.56
CA ALA A 239 -0.91 12.93 -31.92
C ALA A 239 0.12 11.80 -32.02
N LEU A 240 -0.29 10.54 -31.82
CA LEU A 240 0.57 9.36 -31.93
C LEU A 240 1.09 9.13 -33.36
N GLU A 241 0.31 9.46 -34.39
CA GLU A 241 0.73 9.38 -35.79
C GLU A 241 1.91 10.31 -36.10
N MET A 242 1.94 11.50 -35.48
CA MET A 242 3.04 12.47 -35.62
C MET A 242 4.29 12.10 -34.79
N ALA A 243 4.13 11.21 -33.81
CA ALA A 243 5.19 10.84 -32.87
C ALA A 243 6.28 10.00 -33.57
N THR A 244 7.52 10.36 -33.34
CA THR A 244 8.75 9.74 -33.86
C THR A 244 9.70 9.28 -32.74
N GLY A 245 9.40 9.60 -31.48
CA GLY A 245 10.16 9.18 -30.32
C GLY A 245 10.13 7.68 -30.08
N GLU A 246 11.17 7.17 -29.41
CA GLU A 246 11.25 5.76 -28.98
C GLU A 246 10.15 5.45 -27.94
N PHE A 247 9.83 6.45 -27.10
CA PHE A 247 8.75 6.40 -26.13
C PHE A 247 7.76 7.53 -26.39
N ALA A 248 6.49 7.25 -26.15
CA ALA A 248 5.40 8.22 -26.17
C ALA A 248 4.75 8.28 -24.79
N THR A 249 4.56 9.49 -24.27
CA THR A 249 3.87 9.76 -23.01
C THR A 249 2.67 10.64 -23.23
N ILE A 250 1.64 10.46 -22.40
CA ILE A 250 0.38 11.20 -22.51
C ILE A 250 0.38 12.36 -21.51
N LEU A 251 0.04 13.56 -21.98
CA LEU A 251 -0.15 14.75 -21.16
C LEU A 251 -1.54 15.34 -21.41
N GLY A 252 -2.37 15.35 -20.37
CA GLY A 252 -3.66 16.01 -20.41
C GLY A 252 -3.51 17.52 -20.63
N ARG A 253 -4.38 18.10 -21.47
CA ARG A 253 -4.42 19.54 -21.80
C ARG A 253 -4.51 20.48 -20.59
N ASN A 254 -4.96 19.98 -19.44
CA ASN A 254 -5.14 20.77 -18.22
C ASN A 254 -4.02 20.60 -17.20
N ASP A 255 -3.15 19.61 -17.43
CA ASP A 255 -2.24 19.05 -16.45
C ASP A 255 -0.81 19.52 -16.71
N VAL A 256 0.08 19.25 -15.77
CA VAL A 256 1.45 19.79 -15.77
C VAL A 256 2.43 18.66 -15.44
N LEU A 257 3.54 18.63 -16.16
CA LEU A 257 4.67 17.76 -15.83
C LEU A 257 5.62 18.45 -14.85
N SER A 258 6.20 17.66 -13.94
CA SER A 258 7.35 18.11 -13.15
C SER A 258 8.54 18.39 -14.06
N LEU A 259 9.39 19.38 -13.73
CA LEU A 259 10.54 19.82 -14.56
C LEU A 259 11.53 18.69 -14.91
N HIS A 260 11.58 17.65 -14.09
CA HIS A 260 12.49 16.52 -14.22
C HIS A 260 11.77 15.23 -14.64
N ALA A 261 10.52 15.31 -15.11
CA ALA A 261 9.70 14.15 -15.49
C ALA A 261 10.36 13.32 -16.61
N LEU A 262 10.69 13.97 -17.74
CA LEU A 262 11.28 13.28 -18.90
C LEU A 262 12.70 12.78 -18.62
N TYR A 263 13.44 13.47 -17.75
CA TYR A 263 14.75 13.00 -17.26
C TYR A 263 14.65 11.64 -16.58
N PHE A 264 13.66 11.43 -15.71
CA PHE A 264 13.49 10.16 -15.01
C PHE A 264 13.05 9.03 -15.94
N VAL A 265 12.22 9.33 -16.96
CA VAL A 265 11.89 8.36 -18.01
C VAL A 265 13.17 7.93 -18.74
N ALA A 266 13.98 8.88 -19.21
CA ALA A 266 15.25 8.60 -19.87
C ALA A 266 16.24 7.84 -18.96
N LEU A 267 16.29 8.18 -17.67
CA LEU A 267 17.12 7.47 -16.69
C LEU A 267 16.72 5.99 -16.61
N LYS A 268 15.42 5.68 -16.52
CA LYS A 268 14.96 4.27 -16.45
C LYS A 268 15.28 3.48 -17.71
N VAL A 269 15.26 4.10 -18.88
CA VAL A 269 15.70 3.48 -20.14
C VAL A 269 17.20 3.17 -20.16
N ASN A 270 18.01 3.92 -19.40
CA ASN A 270 19.43 3.62 -19.21
C ASN A 270 19.67 2.54 -18.15
N GLU A 271 18.83 2.46 -17.11
CA GLU A 271 18.96 1.48 -16.03
C GLU A 271 18.43 0.09 -16.39
N ILE A 272 17.41 0.02 -17.24
CA ILE A 272 16.70 -1.23 -17.57
C ILE A 272 16.49 -1.32 -19.08
N ASP A 273 17.05 -2.36 -19.68
CA ASP A 273 16.88 -2.65 -21.09
C ASP A 273 15.48 -3.20 -21.41
N GLY A 274 14.94 -2.83 -22.56
CA GLY A 274 13.70 -3.43 -23.08
C GLY A 274 12.41 -2.99 -22.39
N LEU A 275 12.41 -1.93 -21.59
CA LEU A 275 11.19 -1.37 -20.97
C LEU A 275 10.13 -1.05 -22.02
N ASN A 276 8.89 -1.41 -21.75
CA ASN A 276 7.73 -1.12 -22.58
C ASN A 276 6.79 -0.13 -21.92
N VAL A 277 6.71 -0.13 -20.59
CA VAL A 277 5.81 0.71 -19.81
C VAL A 277 6.57 1.31 -18.64
N ILE A 278 6.54 2.63 -18.51
CA ILE A 278 7.10 3.37 -17.38
C ILE A 278 6.00 4.26 -16.83
N TYR A 279 5.77 4.24 -15.52
CA TYR A 279 4.76 5.08 -14.88
C TYR A 279 5.28 5.70 -13.58
N SER A 280 4.71 6.83 -13.18
CA SER A 280 5.15 7.58 -11.99
C SER A 280 4.04 7.76 -10.96
N ASP A 281 4.41 8.25 -9.79
CA ASP A 281 3.44 8.82 -8.84
C ASP A 281 2.84 10.12 -9.41
N LYS A 282 1.70 10.52 -8.83
CA LYS A 282 0.99 11.74 -9.23
C LYS A 282 0.41 12.48 -8.04
N ASP A 283 0.04 13.72 -8.24
CA ASP A 283 -0.75 14.50 -7.30
C ASP A 283 -1.70 15.45 -8.03
N GLU A 284 -2.37 16.31 -7.27
CA GLU A 284 -3.27 17.30 -7.80
C GLU A 284 -2.77 18.73 -7.59
N ILE A 285 -3.05 19.59 -8.56
CA ILE A 285 -2.81 21.03 -8.50
C ILE A 285 -4.11 21.81 -8.58
N ASP A 286 -4.24 22.84 -7.75
CA ASP A 286 -5.36 23.76 -7.81
C ASP A 286 -5.19 24.85 -8.90
N ARG A 287 -6.10 25.81 -8.93
CA ARG A 287 -6.08 26.94 -9.87
C ARG A 287 -4.91 27.90 -9.65
N ASN A 288 -4.33 27.92 -8.45
CA ASN A 288 -3.19 28.73 -8.09
C ASN A 288 -1.85 27.98 -8.26
N GLY A 289 -1.89 26.72 -8.70
CA GLY A 289 -0.72 25.85 -8.83
C GLY A 289 -0.25 25.25 -7.50
N ILE A 290 -1.04 25.34 -6.43
CA ILE A 290 -0.73 24.72 -5.14
C ILE A 290 -1.01 23.22 -5.23
N ARG A 291 -0.01 22.42 -4.86
CA ARG A 291 -0.03 20.96 -4.92
C ARG A 291 -0.68 20.33 -3.68
N GLY A 292 -1.42 19.25 -3.87
CA GLY A 292 -2.10 18.49 -2.81
C GLY A 292 -2.45 17.07 -3.24
N ASP A 293 -2.96 16.25 -2.31
CA ASP A 293 -3.50 14.91 -2.58
C ASP A 293 -2.54 13.95 -3.32
N GLY A 294 -1.32 13.82 -2.80
CA GLY A 294 -0.30 12.93 -3.35
C GLY A 294 -0.71 11.44 -3.37
N CYS A 295 -0.64 10.83 -4.55
CA CYS A 295 -0.87 9.42 -4.80
C CYS A 295 0.46 8.71 -5.09
N PHE A 296 1.04 8.16 -4.02
CA PHE A 296 2.25 7.35 -3.99
C PHE A 296 1.92 5.89 -4.29
N LYS A 297 2.17 5.47 -5.52
CA LYS A 297 1.79 4.16 -6.06
C LYS A 297 2.79 3.08 -5.66
N SER A 298 2.37 1.82 -5.68
CA SER A 298 3.32 0.72 -5.62
C SER A 298 4.08 0.56 -6.94
N SER A 299 5.18 -0.20 -6.89
CA SER A 299 5.70 -0.84 -8.10
C SER A 299 4.67 -1.80 -8.69
N TRP A 300 5.03 -2.47 -9.80
CA TRP A 300 4.08 -3.26 -10.59
C TRP A 300 3.29 -4.25 -9.71
N ASN A 301 1.99 -4.00 -9.62
CA ASN A 301 1.05 -4.73 -8.78
C ASN A 301 -0.16 -5.13 -9.66
N PRO A 302 -0.09 -6.27 -10.35
CA PRO A 302 -1.05 -6.63 -11.39
C PRO A 302 -2.47 -6.76 -10.85
N ASP A 303 -2.67 -7.37 -9.69
CA ASP A 303 -4.02 -7.51 -9.13
C ASP A 303 -4.60 -6.15 -8.65
N LEU A 304 -3.75 -5.22 -8.21
CA LEU A 304 -4.15 -3.82 -7.96
C LEU A 304 -4.49 -3.10 -9.26
N PHE A 305 -3.68 -3.29 -10.31
CA PHE A 305 -3.91 -2.72 -11.64
C PHE A 305 -5.22 -3.23 -12.28
N PHE A 306 -5.67 -4.44 -11.97
CA PHE A 306 -6.99 -4.90 -12.41
C PHE A 306 -8.13 -4.41 -11.52
N SER A 307 -7.83 -3.91 -10.33
CA SER A 307 -8.83 -3.32 -9.42
C SER A 307 -9.01 -1.81 -9.64
N CYS A 308 -8.00 -1.11 -10.17
CA CYS A 308 -8.06 0.28 -10.57
C CYS A 308 -6.92 0.63 -11.55
N ASP A 309 -7.04 1.75 -12.28
CA ASP A 309 -5.95 2.23 -13.14
C ASP A 309 -4.73 2.72 -12.34
N LEU A 310 -3.85 1.78 -12.00
CA LEU A 310 -2.60 2.01 -11.27
C LEU A 310 -1.60 2.85 -12.10
N ILE A 311 -1.56 2.64 -13.41
CA ILE A 311 -0.57 3.25 -14.29
C ILE A 311 -0.89 4.75 -14.42
N SER A 312 -2.12 5.07 -14.83
CA SER A 312 -2.62 6.44 -15.02
C SER A 312 -1.69 7.36 -15.81
N HIS A 313 -1.90 8.67 -15.73
CA HIS A 313 -1.02 9.65 -16.40
C HIS A 313 0.34 9.90 -15.72
N LEU A 314 1.18 10.50 -16.58
CA LEU A 314 2.58 10.18 -16.93
C LEU A 314 2.92 8.69 -17.02
N ALA A 315 2.20 7.98 -17.90
CA ALA A 315 2.66 6.71 -18.46
C ALA A 315 3.43 6.96 -19.76
N ALA A 316 4.69 6.54 -19.80
CA ALA A 316 5.51 6.50 -21.00
C ALA A 316 5.54 5.08 -21.55
N TYR A 317 5.03 4.90 -22.76
CA TYR A 317 4.95 3.63 -23.45
C TYR A 317 5.97 3.59 -24.59
N ARG A 318 6.56 2.42 -24.85
CA ARG A 318 7.38 2.22 -26.04
C ARG A 318 6.51 2.42 -27.28
N THR A 319 6.89 3.35 -28.15
CA THR A 319 6.08 3.75 -29.31
C THR A 319 5.83 2.58 -30.27
N SER A 320 6.79 1.66 -30.42
CA SER A 320 6.60 0.47 -31.25
C SER A 320 5.49 -0.44 -30.72
N VAL A 321 5.35 -0.57 -29.39
CA VAL A 321 4.28 -1.36 -28.76
C VAL A 321 2.93 -0.67 -29.00
N LEU A 322 2.85 0.65 -28.81
CA LEU A 322 1.62 1.40 -29.08
C LEU A 322 1.11 1.19 -30.51
N ARG A 323 2.02 1.20 -31.50
CA ARG A 323 1.69 0.97 -32.90
C ARG A 323 1.28 -0.48 -33.17
N GLU A 324 1.96 -1.44 -32.54
CA GLU A 324 1.62 -2.87 -32.66
C GLU A 324 0.21 -3.18 -32.14
N ILE A 325 -0.18 -2.57 -31.02
CA ILE A 325 -1.52 -2.77 -30.42
C ILE A 325 -2.61 -1.87 -31.05
N GLY A 326 -2.28 -1.04 -32.04
CA GLY A 326 -3.23 -0.20 -32.77
C GLY A 326 -3.65 1.11 -32.09
N GLY A 327 -2.90 1.62 -31.11
CA GLY A 327 -3.17 2.92 -30.48
C GLY A 327 -4.42 2.93 -29.57
N PHE A 328 -5.10 4.07 -29.51
CA PHE A 328 -6.28 4.32 -28.67
C PHE A 328 -7.57 3.85 -29.36
N ARG A 329 -8.54 3.37 -28.58
CA ARG A 329 -9.78 2.75 -29.08
C ARG A 329 -11.00 3.57 -28.67
N VAL A 330 -11.75 4.04 -29.66
CA VAL A 330 -12.89 4.96 -29.48
C VAL A 330 -14.04 4.32 -28.69
N GLU A 331 -14.21 3.00 -28.79
CA GLU A 331 -15.26 2.27 -28.06
C GLU A 331 -15.08 2.27 -26.51
N PHE A 332 -13.91 2.69 -26.03
CA PHE A 332 -13.57 2.84 -24.61
C PHE A 332 -13.41 4.30 -24.16
N GLU A 333 -13.92 5.27 -24.92
CA GLU A 333 -13.92 6.69 -24.56
C GLU A 333 -14.37 6.91 -23.08
N GLY A 334 -13.59 7.70 -22.34
CA GLY A 334 -13.72 7.91 -20.89
C GLY A 334 -12.83 7.00 -20.04
N ALA A 335 -12.37 5.87 -20.60
CA ALA A 335 -11.38 4.97 -20.00
C ALA A 335 -10.32 4.49 -21.00
N GLN A 336 -10.12 5.25 -22.09
CA GLN A 336 -9.25 4.90 -23.21
C GLN A 336 -7.78 4.70 -22.77
N ASP A 337 -7.32 5.48 -21.78
CA ASP A 337 -5.98 5.34 -21.21
C ASP A 337 -5.81 4.01 -20.47
N TYR A 338 -6.84 3.61 -19.72
CA TYR A 338 -6.81 2.35 -18.99
C TYR A 338 -6.90 1.15 -19.94
N ASP A 339 -7.71 1.25 -21.01
CA ASP A 339 -7.72 0.29 -22.11
C ASP A 339 -6.34 0.14 -22.77
N LEU A 340 -5.71 1.27 -23.12
CA LEU A 340 -4.37 1.28 -23.70
C LEU A 340 -3.35 0.62 -22.76
N ALA A 341 -3.40 0.97 -21.47
CA ALA A 341 -2.53 0.41 -20.44
C ALA A 341 -2.71 -1.12 -20.34
N LEU A 342 -3.96 -1.60 -20.33
CA LEU A 342 -4.29 -3.03 -20.29
C LEU A 342 -3.66 -3.77 -21.47
N ARG A 343 -3.79 -3.24 -22.68
CA ARG A 343 -3.20 -3.84 -23.89
C ARG A 343 -1.68 -3.77 -23.92
N CYS A 344 -1.08 -2.67 -23.47
CA CYS A 344 0.38 -2.55 -23.34
C CYS A 344 0.95 -3.56 -22.33
N VAL A 345 0.28 -3.74 -21.19
CA VAL A 345 0.63 -4.75 -20.19
C VAL A 345 0.47 -6.16 -20.77
N LYS A 346 -0.59 -6.44 -21.54
CA LYS A 346 -0.77 -7.74 -22.22
C LYS A 346 0.38 -8.05 -23.19
N ALA A 347 0.92 -7.03 -23.85
CA ALA A 347 2.06 -7.12 -24.76
C ALA A 347 3.44 -7.06 -24.07
N SER A 348 3.50 -7.03 -22.73
CA SER A 348 4.74 -6.85 -21.97
C SER A 348 4.92 -7.93 -20.90
N THR A 349 6.17 -8.22 -20.56
CA THR A 349 6.49 -8.99 -19.34
C THR A 349 6.56 -8.07 -18.12
N ALA A 350 6.43 -8.64 -16.91
CA ALA A 350 6.54 -7.88 -15.66
C ALA A 350 7.87 -7.11 -15.53
N SER A 351 8.96 -7.64 -16.08
CA SER A 351 10.29 -6.99 -16.07
C SER A 351 10.38 -5.75 -16.98
N GLN A 352 9.45 -5.59 -17.92
CA GLN A 352 9.40 -4.48 -18.86
C GLN A 352 8.46 -3.36 -18.39
N ILE A 353 7.87 -3.49 -17.20
CA ILE A 353 6.97 -2.52 -16.59
C ILE A 353 7.67 -1.93 -15.36
N CYS A 354 7.93 -0.63 -15.38
CA CYS A 354 8.71 0.04 -14.35
C CYS A 354 7.95 1.20 -13.70
N HIS A 355 8.03 1.28 -12.38
CA HIS A 355 7.53 2.40 -11.59
C HIS A 355 8.66 3.35 -11.21
N ILE A 356 8.37 4.65 -11.27
CA ILE A 356 9.22 5.71 -10.74
C ILE A 356 8.53 6.25 -9.47
N PRO A 357 9.08 6.01 -8.26
CA PRO A 357 8.47 6.42 -6.98
C PRO A 357 8.66 7.92 -6.72
N ARG A 358 8.22 8.75 -7.67
CA ARG A 358 8.29 10.22 -7.66
C ARG A 358 7.05 10.80 -8.29
N VAL A 359 6.63 11.94 -7.76
CA VAL A 359 5.48 12.68 -8.28
C VAL A 359 5.93 13.47 -9.49
N LEU A 360 5.69 12.94 -10.69
CA LEU A 360 6.13 13.54 -11.95
C LEU A 360 4.98 14.12 -12.79
N TYR A 361 3.74 13.88 -12.35
CA TYR A 361 2.52 14.35 -13.00
C TYR A 361 1.62 15.08 -12.01
N HIS A 362 1.11 16.24 -12.42
CA HIS A 362 0.23 17.09 -11.62
C HIS A 362 -1.10 17.26 -12.34
N SER A 363 -2.13 16.52 -11.90
CA SER A 363 -3.48 16.62 -12.48
C SER A 363 -4.23 17.83 -11.93
N ARG A 364 -5.02 18.52 -12.75
CA ARG A 364 -5.81 19.68 -12.30
C ARG A 364 -7.03 19.24 -11.49
N ARG A 365 -7.19 19.83 -10.29
CA ARG A 365 -8.35 19.58 -9.41
C ARG A 365 -9.68 19.89 -10.11
N GLY A 366 -10.66 19.01 -9.96
CA GLY A 366 -12.02 19.19 -10.47
C GLY A 366 -12.22 18.81 -11.95
N ASN A 367 -11.17 18.35 -12.64
CA ASN A 367 -11.24 17.82 -14.01
C ASN A 367 -10.93 16.32 -14.10
N GLY A 368 -10.67 15.65 -12.98
CA GLY A 368 -10.71 14.19 -12.92
C GLY A 368 -12.15 13.69 -13.14
N PRO A 369 -12.34 12.40 -13.48
CA PRO A 369 -13.66 11.79 -13.43
C PRO A 369 -14.29 12.17 -12.08
N GLY A 370 -15.41 12.88 -12.10
CA GLY A 370 -16.17 13.04 -10.87
C GLY A 370 -16.39 11.65 -10.27
N CYS A 371 -16.37 11.54 -8.96
CA CYS A 371 -16.80 10.30 -8.30
C CYS A 371 -18.32 10.21 -8.30
N ASP A 372 -18.96 10.40 -9.46
CA ASP A 372 -20.38 10.18 -9.66
C ASP A 372 -20.53 8.75 -10.19
N PRO A 373 -21.14 7.81 -9.47
CA PRO A 373 -21.29 6.43 -9.93
C PRO A 373 -21.99 6.31 -11.31
N ASP A 374 -22.73 7.34 -11.71
CA ASP A 374 -23.51 7.39 -12.95
C ASP A 374 -22.78 7.99 -14.17
N ASN A 375 -21.55 8.48 -14.03
CA ASN A 375 -20.91 9.27 -15.09
C ASN A 375 -20.18 8.46 -16.19
N GLY A 376 -20.59 7.21 -16.44
CA GLY A 376 -20.19 6.41 -17.61
C GLY A 376 -18.73 5.92 -17.63
N ILE A 377 -17.80 6.60 -16.94
CA ILE A 377 -16.36 6.29 -16.91
C ILE A 377 -16.10 4.93 -16.24
N GLY A 378 -16.79 4.65 -15.13
CA GLY A 378 -16.74 3.33 -14.48
C GLY A 378 -17.24 2.21 -15.42
N GLN A 379 -18.25 2.48 -16.24
CA GLN A 379 -18.74 1.49 -17.20
C GLN A 379 -17.74 1.27 -18.34
N ALA A 380 -17.09 2.33 -18.84
CA ALA A 380 -16.06 2.22 -19.88
C ALA A 380 -14.86 1.38 -19.41
N GLY A 381 -14.35 1.61 -18.21
CA GLY A 381 -13.25 0.81 -17.68
C GLY A 381 -13.65 -0.64 -17.36
N GLN A 382 -14.89 -0.89 -16.91
CA GLN A 382 -15.41 -2.25 -16.76
C GLN A 382 -15.46 -2.99 -18.12
N ARG A 383 -15.89 -2.30 -19.20
CA ARG A 383 -15.88 -2.87 -20.55
C ARG A 383 -14.45 -3.17 -21.02
N ALA A 384 -13.50 -2.27 -20.78
CA ALA A 384 -12.09 -2.46 -21.15
C ALA A 384 -11.48 -3.69 -20.44
N LEU A 385 -11.71 -3.83 -19.14
CA LEU A 385 -11.30 -5.02 -18.39
C LEU A 385 -12.00 -6.30 -18.86
N SER A 386 -13.30 -6.22 -19.17
CA SER A 386 -14.04 -7.37 -19.70
C SER A 386 -13.46 -7.82 -21.04
N ASP A 387 -13.08 -6.88 -21.93
CA ASP A 387 -12.39 -7.19 -23.18
C ASP A 387 -10.99 -7.77 -22.95
N TYR A 388 -10.24 -7.30 -21.94
CA TYR A 388 -8.94 -7.86 -21.57
C TYR A 388 -9.03 -9.34 -21.19
N PHE A 389 -10.05 -9.71 -20.40
CA PHE A 389 -10.28 -11.06 -19.89
C PHE A 389 -11.16 -11.95 -20.78
N LYS A 390 -11.61 -11.48 -21.95
CA LYS A 390 -12.56 -12.22 -22.82
C LYS A 390 -12.09 -13.62 -23.22
N ASP A 391 -10.78 -13.82 -23.31
CA ASP A 391 -10.15 -15.09 -23.69
C ASP A 391 -9.96 -16.05 -22.51
N GLN A 392 -10.38 -15.66 -21.28
CA GLN A 392 -10.28 -16.47 -20.07
C GLN A 392 -11.67 -16.96 -19.64
N PRO A 393 -12.03 -18.22 -19.94
CA PRO A 393 -13.36 -18.75 -19.66
C PRO A 393 -13.74 -18.64 -18.18
N GLY A 394 -14.95 -18.15 -17.92
CA GLY A 394 -15.52 -18.06 -16.57
C GLY A 394 -15.04 -16.88 -15.73
N VAL A 395 -14.10 -16.06 -16.22
CA VAL A 395 -13.73 -14.80 -15.58
C VAL A 395 -14.80 -13.75 -15.87
N SER A 396 -15.28 -13.07 -14.84
CA SER A 396 -16.24 -11.96 -14.97
C SER A 396 -15.73 -10.70 -14.28
N VAL A 397 -16.11 -9.54 -14.81
CA VAL A 397 -15.72 -8.23 -14.25
C VAL A 397 -16.96 -7.46 -13.82
N SER A 398 -16.94 -6.97 -12.58
CA SER A 398 -18.01 -6.13 -12.01
C SER A 398 -17.41 -4.87 -11.37
N CYS A 399 -18.27 -3.91 -11.01
CA CYS A 399 -17.85 -2.72 -10.28
C CYS A 399 -17.33 -3.10 -8.87
N GLY A 400 -16.28 -2.41 -8.44
CA GLY A 400 -15.74 -2.52 -7.09
C GLY A 400 -16.56 -1.73 -6.06
N HIS A 401 -16.06 -1.66 -4.83
CA HIS A 401 -16.75 -0.95 -3.74
C HIS A 401 -16.70 0.58 -3.87
N LEU A 402 -15.82 1.12 -4.71
CA LEU A 402 -15.59 2.55 -4.92
C LEU A 402 -15.80 2.92 -6.39
N ALA A 403 -16.21 4.15 -6.66
CA ALA A 403 -16.31 4.66 -8.03
C ALA A 403 -14.96 4.53 -8.76
N GLY A 404 -14.99 4.10 -10.03
CA GLY A 404 -13.78 3.91 -10.84
C GLY A 404 -12.92 2.70 -10.43
N THR A 405 -13.45 1.79 -9.61
CA THR A 405 -12.76 0.55 -9.20
C THR A 405 -13.53 -0.68 -9.65
N TYR A 406 -12.84 -1.82 -9.74
CA TYR A 406 -13.36 -3.04 -10.37
C TYR A 406 -13.07 -4.27 -9.53
N ARG A 407 -13.89 -5.30 -9.71
CA ARG A 407 -13.70 -6.64 -9.18
C ARG A 407 -13.59 -7.63 -10.33
N VAL A 408 -12.44 -8.27 -10.45
CA VAL A 408 -12.25 -9.42 -11.36
C VAL A 408 -12.54 -10.70 -10.57
N GLN A 409 -13.58 -11.41 -10.97
CA GLN A 409 -14.02 -12.65 -10.34
C GLN A 409 -13.54 -13.84 -11.18
N TYR A 410 -12.67 -14.65 -10.60
CA TYR A 410 -12.16 -15.87 -11.23
C TYR A 410 -13.07 -17.07 -10.91
N PRO A 411 -13.25 -18.01 -11.85
CA PRO A 411 -14.03 -19.20 -11.57
C PRO A 411 -13.26 -20.17 -10.68
N VAL A 412 -13.98 -20.88 -9.81
CA VAL A 412 -13.47 -22.12 -9.21
C VAL A 412 -13.59 -23.21 -10.27
N PRO A 413 -12.56 -24.06 -10.49
CA PRO A 413 -12.63 -25.11 -11.50
C PRO A 413 -13.74 -26.12 -11.16
N THR A 414 -14.22 -26.85 -12.16
CA THR A 414 -15.18 -27.94 -11.97
C THR A 414 -14.53 -29.27 -12.37
N PRO A 415 -14.45 -30.26 -11.46
CA PRO A 415 -14.89 -30.23 -10.07
C PRO A 415 -14.07 -29.26 -9.21
N ALA A 416 -14.69 -28.71 -8.17
CA ALA A 416 -14.02 -27.80 -7.22
C ALA A 416 -12.93 -28.57 -6.45
N PRO A 417 -11.72 -28.00 -6.25
CA PRO A 417 -10.64 -28.69 -5.55
C PRO A 417 -11.02 -28.94 -4.10
N ARG A 418 -10.54 -30.05 -3.54
CA ARG A 418 -10.79 -30.33 -2.13
C ARG A 418 -9.94 -29.39 -1.29
N VAL A 419 -10.57 -28.73 -0.31
CA VAL A 419 -9.89 -27.86 0.66
C VAL A 419 -9.70 -28.60 1.99
N THR A 420 -8.48 -28.64 2.52
CA THR A 420 -8.24 -29.05 3.90
C THR A 420 -8.10 -27.79 4.76
N VAL A 421 -9.06 -27.56 5.67
CA VAL A 421 -8.98 -26.50 6.68
C VAL A 421 -8.25 -27.04 7.91
N ILE A 422 -7.14 -26.40 8.29
CA ILE A 422 -6.27 -26.82 9.39
C ILE A 422 -6.42 -25.82 10.53
N ILE A 423 -6.79 -26.32 11.71
CA ILE A 423 -7.12 -25.52 12.89
C ILE A 423 -6.35 -26.03 14.11
N PRO A 424 -5.18 -25.45 14.42
CA PRO A 424 -4.50 -25.65 15.69
C PRO A 424 -5.34 -25.08 16.84
N THR A 425 -5.48 -25.81 17.94
CA THR A 425 -6.20 -25.33 19.13
C THR A 425 -5.53 -25.78 20.42
N ARG A 426 -5.62 -24.95 21.45
CA ARG A 426 -5.35 -25.32 22.85
C ARG A 426 -6.33 -24.56 23.73
N ASP A 427 -7.22 -25.29 24.38
CA ASP A 427 -8.27 -24.73 25.24
C ASP A 427 -9.20 -23.71 24.54
N GLY A 428 -9.41 -23.87 23.23
CA GLY A 428 -10.20 -22.94 22.42
C GLY A 428 -11.71 -22.93 22.71
N GLY A 429 -12.24 -24.01 23.32
CA GLY A 429 -13.60 -24.14 23.85
C GLY A 429 -14.70 -23.41 23.03
N PRO A 430 -15.29 -22.32 23.55
CA PRO A 430 -16.34 -21.57 22.85
C PRO A 430 -15.92 -20.97 21.50
N LEU A 431 -14.67 -20.52 21.37
CA LEU A 431 -14.16 -19.89 20.15
C LEU A 431 -13.99 -20.93 19.04
N LEU A 432 -13.38 -22.08 19.37
CA LEU A 432 -13.26 -23.20 18.43
C LEU A 432 -14.65 -23.66 17.95
N LYS A 433 -15.62 -23.73 18.87
CA LYS A 433 -17.00 -24.08 18.50
C LYS A 433 -17.61 -23.08 17.53
N LYS A 434 -17.38 -21.79 17.74
CA LYS A 434 -17.83 -20.72 16.84
C LYS A 434 -17.16 -20.82 15.46
N CYS A 435 -15.85 -21.04 15.45
CA CYS A 435 -15.05 -21.23 14.24
C CYS A 435 -15.59 -22.40 13.40
N ILE A 436 -15.67 -23.60 13.99
CA ILE A 436 -16.18 -24.81 13.33
C ILE A 436 -17.63 -24.61 12.86
N HIS A 437 -18.48 -23.99 13.66
CA HIS A 437 -19.86 -23.68 13.26
C HIS A 437 -19.89 -22.79 12.00
N SER A 438 -19.07 -21.73 11.96
CA SER A 438 -18.98 -20.85 10.79
C SER A 438 -18.46 -21.54 9.53
N LEU A 439 -17.60 -22.55 9.67
CA LEU A 439 -17.14 -23.37 8.53
C LEU A 439 -18.25 -24.22 7.95
N PHE A 440 -19.03 -24.91 8.78
CA PHE A 440 -20.08 -25.83 8.31
C PHE A 440 -21.40 -25.13 7.94
N HIS A 441 -21.70 -23.97 8.53
CA HIS A 441 -22.98 -23.29 8.36
C HIS A 441 -22.86 -21.87 7.79
N GLY A 442 -21.66 -21.31 7.75
CA GLY A 442 -21.37 -19.97 7.24
C GLY A 442 -20.46 -19.96 6.03
N THR A 443 -20.25 -21.10 5.37
CA THR A 443 -19.43 -21.22 4.15
C THR A 443 -20.22 -21.95 3.06
N SER A 444 -20.20 -21.41 1.83
CA SER A 444 -20.89 -21.99 0.66
C SER A 444 -20.05 -23.04 -0.10
N TYR A 445 -18.79 -23.21 0.29
CA TYR A 445 -17.85 -24.14 -0.34
C TYR A 445 -18.03 -25.56 0.21
N GLU A 446 -18.52 -26.49 -0.62
CA GLU A 446 -18.92 -27.82 -0.14
C GLU A 446 -17.77 -28.83 -0.05
N ASN A 447 -16.81 -28.79 -0.97
CA ASN A 447 -15.74 -29.79 -1.07
C ASN A 447 -14.59 -29.49 -0.08
N LEU A 448 -14.88 -29.54 1.22
CA LEU A 448 -13.90 -29.31 2.27
C LEU A 448 -13.83 -30.45 3.29
N GLU A 449 -12.68 -30.57 3.92
CA GLU A 449 -12.47 -31.33 5.15
C GLU A 449 -11.83 -30.43 6.21
N VAL A 450 -11.98 -30.80 7.47
CA VAL A 450 -11.42 -30.04 8.59
C VAL A 450 -10.50 -30.93 9.42
N ILE A 451 -9.28 -30.48 9.66
CA ILE A 451 -8.32 -31.09 10.58
C ILE A 451 -8.16 -30.15 11.77
N VAL A 452 -8.62 -30.58 12.94
CA VAL A 452 -8.39 -29.88 14.20
C VAL A 452 -7.22 -30.54 14.92
N VAL A 453 -6.20 -29.77 15.26
CA VAL A 453 -5.03 -30.28 15.99
C VAL A 453 -5.05 -29.77 17.43
N ASP A 454 -5.33 -30.68 18.35
CA ASP A 454 -5.32 -30.43 19.78
C ASP A 454 -3.90 -30.44 20.33
N ASN A 455 -3.43 -29.29 20.80
CA ASN A 455 -2.12 -29.16 21.47
C ASN A 455 -2.28 -29.14 23.00
N GLN A 456 -2.57 -30.31 23.56
CA GLN A 456 -2.62 -30.54 25.02
C GLN A 456 -3.68 -29.67 25.71
N SER A 457 -4.91 -29.62 25.18
CA SER A 457 -6.03 -28.96 25.88
C SER A 457 -6.33 -29.65 27.21
N GLU A 458 -6.49 -28.85 28.26
CA GLU A 458 -6.78 -29.28 29.63
C GLU A 458 -8.21 -28.94 30.05
N SER A 459 -8.80 -27.90 29.44
CA SER A 459 -10.16 -27.47 29.69
C SER A 459 -11.14 -28.57 29.35
N ARG A 460 -11.95 -28.97 30.35
CA ARG A 460 -12.95 -30.02 30.19
C ARG A 460 -13.93 -29.73 29.05
N GLU A 461 -14.34 -28.47 28.91
CA GLU A 461 -15.23 -28.02 27.83
C GLU A 461 -14.60 -28.26 26.45
N THR A 462 -13.31 -27.95 26.29
CA THR A 462 -12.60 -28.15 25.01
C THR A 462 -12.42 -29.63 24.71
N VAL A 463 -12.01 -30.43 25.70
CA VAL A 463 -11.83 -31.88 25.56
C VAL A 463 -13.14 -32.57 25.18
N ASP A 464 -14.24 -32.24 25.86
CA ASP A 464 -15.56 -32.81 25.57
C ASP A 464 -16.04 -32.40 24.15
N TYR A 465 -15.77 -31.15 23.75
CA TYR A 465 -16.11 -30.69 22.40
C TYR A 465 -15.28 -31.40 21.31
N LEU A 466 -13.96 -31.55 21.50
CA LEU A 466 -13.08 -32.28 20.57
C LEU A 466 -13.50 -33.75 20.42
N GLN A 467 -13.91 -34.40 21.50
CA GLN A 467 -14.49 -35.75 21.44
C GLN A 467 -15.75 -35.77 20.58
N SER A 468 -16.65 -34.80 20.74
CA SER A 468 -17.86 -34.70 19.92
C SER A 468 -17.55 -34.45 18.43
N LEU A 469 -16.49 -33.69 18.13
CA LEU A 469 -16.05 -33.41 16.76
C LEU A 469 -15.47 -34.64 16.06
N SER A 470 -14.79 -35.52 16.80
CA SER A 470 -14.21 -36.74 16.22
C SER A 470 -15.25 -37.70 15.62
N ALA A 471 -16.52 -37.57 16.01
CA ALA A 471 -17.63 -38.33 15.45
C ALA A 471 -18.27 -37.67 14.21
N LYS A 472 -17.90 -36.43 13.87
CA LYS A 472 -18.49 -35.68 12.77
C LYS A 472 -17.82 -36.05 11.44
N ILE A 473 -18.63 -36.39 10.43
CA ILE A 473 -18.15 -36.67 9.08
C ILE A 473 -17.44 -35.42 8.52
N GLY A 474 -16.28 -35.62 7.91
CA GLY A 474 -15.46 -34.55 7.33
C GLY A 474 -14.59 -33.80 8.35
N VAL A 475 -14.57 -34.22 9.62
CA VAL A 475 -13.67 -33.68 10.65
C VAL A 475 -12.70 -34.76 11.13
N MET A 476 -11.42 -34.42 11.18
CA MET A 476 -10.38 -35.23 11.81
C MET A 476 -9.80 -34.46 12.99
N VAL A 477 -9.78 -35.09 14.16
CA VAL A 477 -9.15 -34.51 15.36
C VAL A 477 -7.83 -35.23 15.60
N LEU A 478 -6.73 -34.50 15.54
CA LEU A 478 -5.38 -35.01 15.79
C LEU A 478 -4.86 -34.51 17.14
N LYS A 479 -4.13 -35.36 17.85
CA LYS A 479 -3.41 -34.97 19.06
C LYS A 479 -1.97 -34.58 18.71
N TYR A 480 -1.49 -33.50 19.31
CA TYR A 480 -0.11 -33.05 19.17
C TYR A 480 0.50 -32.82 20.57
N ASP A 481 1.15 -33.87 21.08
CA ASP A 481 1.65 -33.94 22.46
C ASP A 481 3.09 -33.39 22.59
N PHE A 482 3.35 -32.23 22.00
CA PHE A 482 4.64 -31.53 22.08
C PHE A 482 4.45 -30.09 22.56
N PRO A 483 5.52 -29.37 22.98
CA PRO A 483 5.43 -27.95 23.27
C PRO A 483 4.85 -27.15 22.11
N PHE A 484 4.13 -26.08 22.43
CA PHE A 484 3.47 -25.25 21.42
C PHE A 484 4.47 -24.69 20.41
N ASN A 485 4.30 -25.09 19.16
CA ASN A 485 5.00 -24.60 17.99
C ASN A 485 3.98 -24.54 16.85
N TYR A 486 3.52 -23.34 16.53
CA TYR A 486 2.49 -23.13 15.51
C TYR A 486 2.94 -23.69 14.15
N SER A 487 4.20 -23.47 13.79
CA SER A 487 4.78 -23.97 12.55
C SER A 487 4.79 -25.50 12.51
N SER A 488 5.28 -26.17 13.56
CA SER A 488 5.27 -27.65 13.63
C SER A 488 3.88 -28.24 13.62
N ILE A 489 2.93 -27.64 14.36
CA ILE A 489 1.56 -28.15 14.45
C ILE A 489 0.90 -28.14 13.07
N ASN A 490 1.06 -27.04 12.32
CA ASN A 490 0.53 -26.95 10.96
C ASN A 490 1.25 -27.90 9.99
N ASN A 491 2.58 -27.97 10.04
CA ASN A 491 3.36 -28.92 9.24
C ASN A 491 2.95 -30.37 9.50
N PHE A 492 2.69 -30.72 10.76
CA PHE A 492 2.19 -32.02 11.16
C PHE A 492 0.80 -32.29 10.57
N ALA A 493 -0.13 -31.34 10.68
CA ALA A 493 -1.48 -31.46 10.12
C ALA A 493 -1.48 -31.69 8.60
N VAL A 494 -0.61 -30.98 7.87
CA VAL A 494 -0.50 -31.11 6.40
C VAL A 494 -0.14 -32.52 5.96
N LYS A 495 0.57 -33.31 6.78
CA LYS A 495 0.87 -34.72 6.47
C LYS A 495 -0.38 -35.61 6.43
N HIS A 496 -1.47 -35.15 7.06
CA HIS A 496 -2.77 -35.82 7.09
C HIS A 496 -3.79 -35.18 6.13
N ALA A 497 -3.44 -34.08 5.48
CA ALA A 497 -4.30 -33.35 4.56
C ALA A 497 -4.46 -34.08 3.23
N SER A 498 -5.71 -34.29 2.81
CA SER A 498 -6.03 -34.91 1.51
C SER A 498 -6.32 -33.87 0.42
N GLY A 499 -6.67 -32.64 0.78
CA GLY A 499 -7.03 -31.55 -0.13
C GLY A 499 -5.86 -31.03 -0.97
N ASP A 500 -6.19 -30.58 -2.17
CA ASP A 500 -5.25 -29.93 -3.10
C ASP A 500 -4.98 -28.48 -2.71
N VAL A 501 -5.90 -27.90 -1.93
CA VAL A 501 -5.78 -26.57 -1.34
C VAL A 501 -5.77 -26.69 0.18
N LEU A 502 -4.85 -25.97 0.81
CA LEU A 502 -4.72 -25.86 2.26
C LEU A 502 -5.30 -24.51 2.71
N CYS A 503 -6.08 -24.52 3.78
CA CYS A 503 -6.54 -23.32 4.47
C CYS A 503 -6.05 -23.38 5.93
N PHE A 504 -5.05 -22.57 6.26
CA PHE A 504 -4.59 -22.40 7.64
C PHE A 504 -5.49 -21.38 8.33
N LEU A 505 -6.13 -21.78 9.43
CA LEU A 505 -7.13 -20.99 10.11
C LEU A 505 -6.94 -21.08 11.63
N ASN A 506 -6.89 -19.94 12.30
CA ASN A 506 -6.86 -19.94 13.77
C ASN A 506 -8.22 -20.37 14.34
N ASP A 507 -8.22 -20.95 15.54
CA ASP A 507 -9.41 -21.44 16.23
C ASP A 507 -10.36 -20.34 16.74
N ASP A 508 -9.93 -19.08 16.70
CA ASP A 508 -10.69 -17.89 17.10
C ASP A 508 -11.10 -17.01 15.91
N VAL A 509 -11.17 -17.60 14.71
CA VAL A 509 -11.67 -16.94 13.50
C VAL A 509 -13.09 -17.39 13.18
N GLU A 510 -13.92 -16.44 12.77
CA GLU A 510 -15.30 -16.66 12.33
C GLU A 510 -15.52 -16.02 10.95
N ALA A 511 -16.03 -16.82 10.01
CA ALA A 511 -16.43 -16.33 8.71
C ALA A 511 -17.63 -15.37 8.79
N SER A 512 -17.53 -14.21 8.12
CA SER A 512 -18.64 -13.24 8.05
C SER A 512 -19.55 -13.48 6.84
N GLU A 513 -18.99 -13.92 5.72
CA GLU A 513 -19.69 -14.00 4.43
C GLU A 513 -19.63 -15.43 3.87
N PRO A 514 -20.72 -16.01 3.34
CA PRO A 514 -20.74 -17.40 2.85
C PRO A 514 -19.68 -17.73 1.80
N ASP A 515 -19.40 -16.81 0.88
CA ASP A 515 -18.52 -17.04 -0.26
C ASP A 515 -17.03 -16.80 0.04
N TRP A 516 -16.64 -16.53 1.29
CA TRP A 516 -15.26 -16.18 1.66
C TRP A 516 -14.24 -17.22 1.17
N LEU A 517 -14.51 -18.52 1.38
CA LEU A 517 -13.57 -19.58 1.00
C LEU A 517 -13.54 -19.76 -0.52
N LYS A 518 -14.70 -19.65 -1.18
CA LYS A 518 -14.80 -19.70 -2.64
C LYS A 518 -13.98 -18.60 -3.30
N GLU A 519 -14.06 -17.38 -2.77
CA GLU A 519 -13.25 -16.24 -3.21
C GLU A 519 -11.75 -16.50 -3.02
N MET A 520 -11.34 -17.01 -1.87
CA MET A 520 -9.92 -17.29 -1.62
C MET A 520 -9.39 -18.44 -2.48
N VAL A 521 -10.19 -19.50 -2.68
CA VAL A 521 -9.85 -20.65 -3.51
C VAL A 521 -9.75 -20.27 -4.99
N SER A 522 -10.65 -19.44 -5.52
CA SER A 522 -10.57 -19.02 -6.92
C SER A 522 -9.27 -18.27 -7.22
N HIS A 523 -8.80 -17.44 -6.28
CA HIS A 523 -7.50 -16.81 -6.37
C HIS A 523 -6.34 -17.78 -6.16
N ALA A 524 -6.42 -18.68 -5.17
CA ALA A 524 -5.36 -19.64 -4.88
C ALA A 524 -5.18 -20.67 -6.00
N TRP A 525 -6.20 -20.89 -6.84
CA TRP A 525 -6.10 -21.80 -7.98
C TRP A 525 -5.36 -21.20 -9.18
N ARG A 526 -5.15 -19.88 -9.20
CA ARG A 526 -4.40 -19.20 -10.27
C ARG A 526 -2.92 -19.60 -10.22
N PRO A 527 -2.31 -20.08 -11.32
CA PRO A 527 -0.95 -20.63 -11.33
C PRO A 527 0.10 -19.69 -10.73
N GLU A 528 -0.03 -18.38 -10.99
CA GLU A 528 0.91 -17.35 -10.58
C GLU A 528 0.72 -16.85 -9.13
N ILE A 529 -0.35 -17.29 -8.45
CA ILE A 529 -0.62 -16.96 -7.04
C ILE A 529 -0.17 -18.13 -6.17
N GLY A 530 0.61 -17.82 -5.12
CA GLY A 530 1.15 -18.82 -4.20
C GLY A 530 0.45 -18.86 -2.86
N ALA A 531 -0.08 -17.74 -2.38
CA ALA A 531 -0.90 -17.67 -1.17
C ALA A 531 -1.91 -16.52 -1.22
N VAL A 532 -3.04 -16.69 -0.54
CA VAL A 532 -4.16 -15.75 -0.48
C VAL A 532 -4.52 -15.46 0.97
N GLY A 533 -4.63 -14.17 1.32
CA GLY A 533 -5.07 -13.69 2.63
C GLY A 533 -6.43 -13.01 2.58
N ALA A 534 -7.19 -13.17 3.66
CA ALA A 534 -8.49 -12.54 3.86
C ALA A 534 -8.38 -11.15 4.52
N LYS A 535 -9.46 -10.36 4.45
CA LYS A 535 -9.66 -9.19 5.32
C LYS A 535 -10.09 -9.67 6.70
N LEU A 536 -9.25 -9.41 7.71
CA LEU A 536 -9.58 -9.76 9.10
C LEU A 536 -9.99 -8.52 9.88
N LEU A 537 -11.10 -8.63 10.59
CA LEU A 537 -11.64 -7.62 11.48
C LEU A 537 -11.47 -8.06 12.93
N TYR A 538 -11.17 -7.10 13.79
CA TYR A 538 -11.37 -7.24 15.22
C TYR A 538 -12.87 -7.37 15.53
N ALA A 539 -13.19 -7.89 16.72
CA ALA A 539 -14.57 -7.99 17.22
C ALA A 539 -15.34 -6.65 17.23
N ASP A 540 -14.63 -5.52 17.29
CA ASP A 540 -15.17 -4.16 17.27
C ASP A 540 -15.40 -3.62 15.84
N GLY A 541 -15.19 -4.44 14.80
CA GLY A 541 -15.40 -4.06 13.40
C GLY A 541 -14.28 -3.22 12.78
N PHE A 542 -13.14 -3.09 13.46
CA PHE A 542 -11.96 -2.42 12.91
C PHE A 542 -11.02 -3.42 12.23
N VAL A 543 -10.32 -2.97 11.19
CA VAL A 543 -9.36 -3.77 10.44
C VAL A 543 -8.22 -4.22 11.36
N GLN A 544 -7.99 -5.53 11.40
CA GLN A 544 -6.82 -6.16 11.98
C GLN A 544 -5.78 -6.50 10.90
N HIS A 545 -6.23 -6.98 9.74
CA HIS A 545 -5.37 -7.35 8.61
C HIS A 545 -5.99 -6.96 7.27
N ALA A 546 -5.23 -6.19 6.49
CA ALA A 546 -5.52 -5.88 5.08
C ALA A 546 -4.27 -6.05 4.19
N GLY A 547 -3.53 -7.15 4.38
CA GLY A 547 -2.18 -7.36 3.84
C GLY A 547 -1.06 -7.07 4.84
N VAL A 548 0.15 -7.53 4.55
CA VAL A 548 1.38 -7.26 5.34
C VAL A 548 2.38 -6.50 4.49
N VAL A 549 2.90 -5.41 5.06
CA VAL A 549 3.97 -4.57 4.51
C VAL A 549 5.27 -4.83 5.28
N MET A 550 6.34 -5.10 4.55
CA MET A 550 7.66 -5.32 5.13
C MET A 550 8.31 -4.00 5.57
N GLY A 551 9.17 -4.08 6.58
CA GLY A 551 9.91 -2.94 7.13
C GLY A 551 9.11 -2.10 8.13
N ILE A 552 7.79 -2.23 8.21
CA ILE A 552 7.01 -1.52 9.24
C ILE A 552 7.47 -1.95 10.64
N GLY A 553 7.84 -0.97 11.46
CA GLY A 553 8.43 -1.21 12.79
C GLY A 553 9.78 -1.94 12.77
N GLY A 554 10.46 -1.95 11.61
CA GLY A 554 11.72 -2.66 11.37
C GLY A 554 11.58 -4.14 10.95
N PHE A 555 10.35 -4.66 10.89
CA PHE A 555 10.08 -6.08 10.61
C PHE A 555 8.95 -6.20 9.58
N ALA A 556 7.71 -6.25 10.05
CA ALA A 556 6.50 -6.37 9.23
C ALA A 556 5.31 -5.80 10.00
N GLY A 557 4.33 -5.23 9.28
CA GLY A 557 3.12 -4.66 9.86
C GLY A 557 1.89 -4.87 8.98
N HIS A 558 0.72 -4.95 9.60
CA HIS A 558 -0.54 -5.16 8.87
C HIS A 558 -1.05 -3.83 8.32
N ALA A 559 -1.26 -3.74 7.02
CA ALA A 559 -1.76 -2.53 6.36
C ALA A 559 -3.12 -2.09 6.93
N HIS A 560 -3.33 -0.76 7.07
CA HIS A 560 -4.58 -0.11 7.51
C HIS A 560 -5.11 -0.59 8.86
N LYS A 561 -4.24 -1.12 9.73
CA LYS A 561 -4.64 -1.59 11.05
C LYS A 561 -5.36 -0.49 11.83
N LEU A 562 -6.45 -0.85 12.49
CA LEU A 562 -7.35 0.03 13.25
C LEU A 562 -8.23 0.97 12.43
N TYR A 563 -8.29 0.82 11.10
CA TYR A 563 -9.24 1.55 10.27
C TYR A 563 -10.64 0.92 10.41
N PRO A 564 -11.73 1.68 10.33
CA PRO A 564 -13.07 1.09 10.24
C PRO A 564 -13.17 0.13 9.05
N ALA A 565 -13.95 -0.96 9.16
CA ALA A 565 -14.08 -1.95 8.08
C ALA A 565 -14.46 -1.33 6.72
N ALA A 566 -15.37 -0.35 6.72
CA ALA A 566 -15.86 0.34 5.53
C ALA A 566 -14.94 1.47 5.03
N HIS A 567 -13.86 1.79 5.75
CA HIS A 567 -12.98 2.89 5.36
C HIS A 567 -12.16 2.48 4.11
N PRO A 568 -12.11 3.31 3.04
CA PRO A 568 -11.42 2.97 1.79
C PRO A 568 -9.90 2.80 1.97
N GLY A 569 -9.35 3.42 3.00
CA GLY A 569 -7.91 3.38 3.28
C GLY A 569 -7.14 4.30 2.35
N TYR A 570 -5.82 4.16 2.37
CA TYR A 570 -4.94 4.94 1.50
C TYR A 570 -5.21 4.61 0.03
N ALA A 571 -5.55 5.63 -0.77
CA ALA A 571 -5.87 5.50 -2.19
C ALA A 571 -6.90 4.40 -2.51
N GLY A 572 -7.87 4.15 -1.60
CA GLY A 572 -8.88 3.10 -1.79
C GLY A 572 -8.39 1.67 -1.57
N ARG A 573 -7.10 1.46 -1.29
CA ARG A 573 -6.46 0.13 -1.26
C ARG A 573 -7.07 -0.83 -0.23
N ALA A 574 -7.73 -0.38 0.83
CA ALA A 574 -8.36 -1.29 1.80
C ALA A 574 -9.66 -1.95 1.27
N MET A 575 -10.04 -1.64 0.02
CA MET A 575 -11.22 -2.14 -0.69
C MET A 575 -10.90 -2.78 -2.04
N LEU A 576 -9.61 -2.94 -2.38
CA LEU A 576 -9.15 -3.45 -3.68
C LEU A 576 -8.34 -4.73 -3.52
N THR A 577 -8.61 -5.72 -4.37
CA THR A 577 -7.77 -6.91 -4.49
C THR A 577 -6.38 -6.49 -4.96
N GLN A 578 -5.34 -6.97 -4.30
CA GLN A 578 -3.97 -6.55 -4.63
C GLN A 578 -2.93 -7.55 -4.15
N ASN A 579 -1.72 -7.39 -4.67
CA ASN A 579 -0.56 -8.12 -4.18
C ASN A 579 0.11 -7.40 -3.01
N PHE A 580 0.58 -8.18 -2.04
CA PHE A 580 1.37 -7.75 -0.89
C PHE A 580 2.60 -8.64 -0.72
N SER A 581 3.49 -8.27 0.20
CA SER A 581 4.66 -9.08 0.49
C SER A 581 4.35 -10.33 1.29
N ALA A 582 3.37 -10.24 2.18
CA ALA A 582 2.88 -11.36 2.95
C ALA A 582 1.41 -11.16 3.34
N VAL A 583 0.79 -12.24 3.79
CA VAL A 583 -0.52 -12.27 4.44
C VAL A 583 -0.40 -13.07 5.73
N THR A 584 -1.36 -12.93 6.64
CA THR A 584 -1.24 -13.55 7.95
C THR A 584 -1.73 -14.99 8.01
N GLY A 585 -1.09 -15.80 8.85
CA GLY A 585 -1.47 -17.20 9.11
C GLY A 585 -2.80 -17.36 9.86
N ALA A 586 -3.42 -16.29 10.36
CA ALA A 586 -4.75 -16.39 10.98
C ALA A 586 -5.83 -16.85 10.00
N CYS A 587 -5.69 -16.51 8.70
CA CYS A 587 -6.46 -17.10 7.60
C CYS A 587 -5.62 -16.98 6.31
N LEU A 588 -5.01 -18.10 5.89
CA LEU A 588 -4.14 -18.19 4.72
C LEU A 588 -4.55 -19.39 3.86
N VAL A 589 -4.85 -19.16 2.58
CA VAL A 589 -5.22 -20.21 1.63
C VAL A 589 -4.15 -20.36 0.55
N MET A 590 -3.69 -21.58 0.28
CA MET A 590 -2.69 -21.85 -0.75
C MET A 590 -2.78 -23.27 -1.31
N ARG A 591 -2.21 -23.51 -2.50
CA ARG A 591 -2.12 -24.87 -3.04
C ARG A 591 -1.14 -25.70 -2.22
N ARG A 592 -1.51 -26.96 -1.94
CA ARG A 592 -0.67 -27.92 -1.20
C ARG A 592 0.69 -28.12 -1.87
N GLU A 593 0.71 -28.20 -3.20
CA GLU A 593 1.95 -28.35 -3.98
C GLU A 593 2.94 -27.19 -3.74
N VAL A 594 2.44 -25.95 -3.64
CA VAL A 594 3.27 -24.75 -3.42
C VAL A 594 3.81 -24.78 -2.00
N PHE A 595 2.98 -25.13 -1.01
CA PHE A 595 3.41 -25.26 0.38
C PHE A 595 4.53 -26.30 0.53
N GLN A 596 4.39 -27.45 -0.13
CA GLN A 596 5.40 -28.50 -0.13
C GLN A 596 6.68 -28.08 -0.86
N ALA A 597 6.56 -27.40 -2.01
CA ALA A 597 7.68 -26.95 -2.82
C ALA A 597 8.59 -25.96 -2.07
N VAL A 598 8.02 -25.12 -1.20
CA VAL A 598 8.80 -24.17 -0.38
C VAL A 598 9.26 -24.75 0.95
N GLY A 599 8.90 -25.99 1.30
CA GLY A 599 9.31 -26.67 2.53
C GLY A 599 8.42 -26.41 3.76
N GLY A 600 7.18 -25.93 3.57
CA GLY A 600 6.23 -25.68 4.65
C GLY A 600 6.62 -24.52 5.58
N PHE A 601 6.13 -24.49 6.82
CA PHE A 601 6.53 -23.48 7.79
C PHE A 601 7.91 -23.79 8.39
N ASP A 602 8.72 -22.76 8.68
CA ASP A 602 9.99 -22.92 9.39
C ASP A 602 9.74 -23.15 10.89
N GLU A 603 9.75 -24.41 11.28
CA GLU A 603 9.49 -24.82 12.66
C GLU A 603 10.69 -24.71 13.60
N GLU A 604 11.90 -24.59 13.06
CA GLU A 604 13.13 -24.49 13.85
C GLU A 604 13.39 -23.05 14.29
N ASN A 605 13.26 -22.10 13.35
CA ASN A 605 13.61 -20.70 13.59
C ASN A 605 12.41 -19.84 13.95
N LEU A 606 11.20 -20.19 13.49
CA LEU A 606 9.99 -19.36 13.60
C LEU A 606 8.81 -20.14 14.20
N PRO A 607 8.92 -20.63 15.45
CA PRO A 607 7.90 -21.46 16.07
C PRO A 607 6.55 -20.74 16.33
N VAL A 608 6.52 -19.41 16.47
CA VAL A 608 5.32 -18.68 16.90
C VAL A 608 5.07 -17.39 16.12
N ALA A 609 6.09 -16.55 15.93
CA ALA A 609 5.97 -15.26 15.25
C ALA A 609 6.66 -15.28 13.88
N PHE A 610 6.14 -14.47 12.96
CA PHE A 610 6.68 -14.28 11.59
C PHE A 610 6.72 -15.52 10.69
N ASN A 611 6.23 -16.68 11.12
CA ASN A 611 6.19 -17.90 10.30
C ASN A 611 5.39 -17.71 9.00
N ASP A 612 4.28 -16.98 9.07
CA ASP A 612 3.44 -16.60 7.94
C ASP A 612 4.16 -15.65 6.98
N VAL A 613 4.88 -14.67 7.53
CA VAL A 613 5.71 -13.73 6.76
C VAL A 613 6.84 -14.45 6.04
N ASP A 614 7.60 -15.29 6.74
CA ASP A 614 8.68 -16.08 6.15
C ASP A 614 8.19 -17.03 5.06
N LEU A 615 7.09 -17.75 5.31
CA LEU A 615 6.45 -18.62 4.31
C LEU A 615 6.11 -17.81 3.04
N CYS A 616 5.45 -16.66 3.19
CA CYS A 616 5.11 -15.80 2.07
C CYS A 616 6.35 -15.31 1.31
N LEU A 617 7.42 -14.96 2.00
CA LEU A 617 8.66 -14.50 1.37
C LEU A 617 9.36 -15.63 0.60
N ARG A 618 9.37 -16.87 1.11
CA ARG A 618 9.87 -18.04 0.36
C ARG A 618 9.00 -18.38 -0.85
N VAL A 619 7.67 -18.29 -0.72
CA VAL A 619 6.73 -18.42 -1.85
C VAL A 619 7.02 -17.39 -2.93
N ARG A 620 7.41 -16.17 -2.56
CA ARG A 620 7.84 -15.14 -3.51
C ARG A 620 9.20 -15.42 -4.14
N GLU A 621 10.18 -15.90 -3.37
CA GLU A 621 11.47 -16.34 -3.92
C GLU A 621 11.29 -17.47 -4.96
N ALA A 622 10.26 -18.31 -4.79
CA ALA A 622 9.86 -19.33 -5.76
C ALA A 622 9.11 -18.79 -7.00
N GLY A 623 8.92 -17.47 -7.12
CA GLY A 623 8.33 -16.81 -8.29
C GLY A 623 6.82 -16.59 -8.23
N TYR A 624 6.15 -16.95 -7.13
CA TYR A 624 4.72 -16.72 -6.96
C TYR A 624 4.42 -15.34 -6.37
N ARG A 625 3.20 -14.84 -6.61
CA ARG A 625 2.68 -13.64 -5.95
C ARG A 625 1.83 -14.02 -4.75
N ILE A 626 1.83 -13.14 -3.74
CA ILE A 626 0.91 -13.22 -2.60
C ILE A 626 -0.22 -12.25 -2.85
N LEU A 627 -1.45 -12.72 -2.72
CA LEU A 627 -2.66 -11.94 -2.98
C LEU A 627 -3.43 -11.71 -1.68
N TRP A 628 -4.01 -10.53 -1.55
CA TRP A 628 -5.00 -10.23 -0.52
C TRP A 628 -6.29 -9.78 -1.18
N THR A 629 -7.43 -10.31 -0.70
CA THR A 629 -8.76 -9.94 -1.20
C THR A 629 -9.60 -9.27 -0.10
N PRO A 630 -10.24 -8.12 -0.39
CA PRO A 630 -11.20 -7.49 0.51
C PRO A 630 -12.56 -8.21 0.53
N TYR A 631 -12.79 -9.16 -0.39
CA TYR A 631 -14.07 -9.84 -0.59
C TYR A 631 -14.22 -11.13 0.22
N ALA A 632 -13.18 -11.55 0.94
CA ALA A 632 -13.24 -12.56 1.99
C ALA A 632 -13.06 -11.88 3.34
N VAL A 633 -14.17 -11.64 4.06
CA VAL A 633 -14.17 -10.94 5.35
C VAL A 633 -14.42 -11.92 6.49
N LEU A 634 -13.54 -11.92 7.48
CA LEU A 634 -13.67 -12.74 8.68
C LEU A 634 -13.39 -11.91 9.94
N TYR A 635 -14.01 -12.29 11.04
CA TYR A 635 -13.68 -11.77 12.37
C TYR A 635 -12.62 -12.65 13.01
N HIS A 636 -11.62 -12.04 13.61
CA HIS A 636 -10.59 -12.71 14.39
C HIS A 636 -10.62 -12.14 15.81
N TYR A 637 -11.03 -12.96 16.77
CA TYR A 637 -11.32 -12.55 18.15
C TYR A 637 -10.07 -12.42 19.04
N GLU A 638 -8.91 -12.19 18.42
CA GLU A 638 -7.58 -12.03 19.01
C GLU A 638 -7.64 -11.25 20.33
N SER A 639 -7.65 -11.95 21.48
CA SER A 639 -7.45 -11.46 22.87
C SER A 639 -7.79 -12.50 23.96
N TYR A 640 -8.21 -13.74 23.64
CA TYR A 640 -8.57 -14.71 24.69
C TYR A 640 -7.51 -15.79 24.98
N SER A 641 -6.74 -16.26 23.99
CA SER A 641 -5.71 -17.31 24.19
C SER A 641 -4.29 -16.77 24.31
N ARG A 642 -3.98 -15.66 23.62
CA ARG A 642 -2.63 -15.07 23.60
C ARG A 642 -2.48 -13.97 24.64
N GLY A 643 -2.10 -14.36 25.86
CA GLY A 643 -1.41 -13.45 26.77
C GLY A 643 -0.15 -12.89 26.10
N ASP A 644 0.11 -11.59 26.26
CA ASP A 644 1.19 -10.84 25.61
C ASP A 644 2.54 -11.61 25.66
N ASP A 645 3.18 -11.80 24.50
CA ASP A 645 4.48 -12.46 24.36
C ASP A 645 5.60 -11.76 25.15
N GLN A 646 5.32 -10.58 25.70
CA GLN A 646 6.24 -9.85 26.58
C GLN A 646 6.07 -10.17 28.08
N MET A 647 5.14 -11.04 28.47
CA MET A 647 4.81 -11.27 29.89
C MET A 647 5.80 -12.18 30.62
N SER A 648 6.55 -13.04 29.92
CA SER A 648 7.56 -13.93 30.55
C SER A 648 8.94 -13.78 29.91
N PRO A 649 10.04 -13.98 30.67
CA PRO A 649 11.39 -13.95 30.13
C PRO A 649 11.60 -14.92 28.96
N GLU A 650 11.03 -16.12 29.02
CA GLU A 650 11.18 -17.14 27.95
C GLU A 650 10.50 -16.71 26.66
N LYS A 651 9.24 -16.26 26.70
CA LYS A 651 8.52 -15.79 25.50
C LYS A 651 9.20 -14.60 24.84
N ARG A 652 9.74 -13.67 25.64
CA ARG A 652 10.52 -12.54 25.14
C ARG A 652 11.84 -12.96 24.50
N ALA A 653 12.54 -13.94 25.09
CA ALA A 653 13.78 -14.47 24.52
C ALA A 653 13.51 -15.16 23.17
N ARG A 654 12.47 -16.00 23.09
CA ARG A 654 12.01 -16.61 21.83
C ARG A 654 11.70 -15.56 20.77
N PHE A 655 10.85 -14.58 21.09
CA PHE A 655 10.47 -13.52 20.14
C PHE A 655 11.66 -12.69 19.65
N ASN A 656 12.67 -12.46 20.50
CA ASN A 656 13.91 -11.82 20.09
C ASN A 656 14.77 -12.71 19.17
N GLY A 657 14.76 -14.03 19.38
CA GLY A 657 15.37 -15.01 18.47
C GLY A 657 14.73 -14.96 17.08
N GLU A 658 13.40 -15.05 17.02
CA GLU A 658 12.61 -14.97 15.77
C GLU A 658 12.87 -13.66 15.03
N LYS A 659 12.92 -12.53 15.74
CA LYS A 659 13.33 -11.23 15.17
C LYS A 659 14.74 -11.25 14.60
N SER A 660 15.68 -11.86 15.31
CA SER A 660 17.08 -11.93 14.88
C SER A 660 17.21 -12.76 13.60
N PHE A 661 16.45 -13.84 13.49
CA PHE A 661 16.34 -14.62 12.26
C PHE A 661 15.74 -13.80 11.11
N MET A 662 14.63 -13.09 11.32
CA MET A 662 14.04 -12.25 10.27
C MET A 662 15.00 -11.18 9.78
N LEU A 663 15.76 -10.55 10.68
CA LEU A 663 16.79 -9.57 10.31
C LEU A 663 17.96 -10.21 9.54
N SER A 664 18.42 -11.38 9.94
CA SER A 664 19.56 -12.04 9.28
C SER A 664 19.19 -12.62 7.92
N ARG A 665 18.06 -13.32 7.83
CA ARG A 665 17.61 -14.00 6.60
C ARG A 665 16.99 -13.05 5.59
N TRP A 666 16.11 -12.16 6.05
CA TRP A 666 15.28 -11.33 5.18
C TRP A 666 15.69 -9.87 5.15
N ARG A 667 16.62 -9.46 6.02
CA ARG A 667 17.09 -8.06 6.11
C ARG A 667 15.91 -7.08 6.20
N THR A 668 14.94 -7.39 7.06
CA THR A 668 13.66 -6.67 7.14
C THR A 668 13.81 -5.16 7.39
N ASP A 669 14.94 -4.73 7.96
CA ASP A 669 15.29 -3.33 8.19
C ASP A 669 15.72 -2.57 6.91
N GLN A 670 16.05 -3.29 5.85
CA GLN A 670 16.51 -2.79 4.55
C GLN A 670 15.69 -3.34 3.39
N PHE A 671 14.63 -4.09 3.69
CA PHE A 671 13.78 -4.71 2.69
C PHE A 671 13.05 -3.63 1.89
N ASN A 672 13.23 -3.65 0.56
CA ASN A 672 12.47 -2.80 -0.34
C ASN A 672 11.19 -3.51 -0.76
N ASP A 673 10.08 -3.19 -0.10
CA ASP A 673 8.78 -3.78 -0.40
C ASP A 673 8.21 -3.19 -1.71
N PRO A 674 8.08 -3.98 -2.80
CA PRO A 674 7.61 -3.44 -4.08
C PRO A 674 6.15 -3.00 -4.04
N TYR A 675 5.38 -3.46 -3.05
CA TYR A 675 3.96 -3.12 -2.91
C TYR A 675 3.72 -1.92 -1.99
N TYR A 676 4.79 -1.29 -1.49
CA TYR A 676 4.75 -0.15 -0.58
C TYR A 676 5.71 0.97 -1.00
N ASN A 677 5.16 2.14 -1.32
CA ASN A 677 5.95 3.25 -1.86
C ASN A 677 6.98 3.77 -0.85
N GLU A 678 8.15 4.15 -1.35
CA GLU A 678 9.29 4.64 -0.56
C GLU A 678 9.05 5.99 0.13
N ASN A 679 8.13 6.80 -0.38
CA ASN A 679 7.71 8.07 0.20
C ASN A 679 6.78 7.89 1.41
N LEU A 680 6.28 6.68 1.65
CA LEU A 680 5.42 6.36 2.79
C LEU A 680 6.24 5.86 3.99
N THR A 681 5.74 6.14 5.18
CA THR A 681 6.41 5.82 6.44
C THR A 681 6.43 4.32 6.72
N LEU A 682 7.52 3.83 7.31
CA LEU A 682 7.63 2.48 7.87
C LEU A 682 7.49 2.47 9.41
N ASP A 683 7.09 3.60 10.01
CA ASP A 683 6.95 3.68 11.46
C ASP A 683 5.55 3.26 11.94
N ARG A 684 4.58 3.19 11.03
CA ARG A 684 3.15 3.00 11.29
C ARG A 684 2.43 2.41 10.07
N GLU A 685 1.24 1.86 10.32
CA GLU A 685 0.41 1.06 9.41
C GLU A 685 -0.62 1.90 8.62
N ASP A 686 -0.58 3.23 8.74
CA ASP A 686 -1.60 4.17 8.22
C ASP A 686 -1.28 4.76 6.84
N PHE A 687 -0.15 4.37 6.22
CA PHE A 687 0.33 4.90 4.93
C PHE A 687 0.55 6.43 4.97
N ALA A 688 0.89 7.00 6.12
CA ALA A 688 1.27 8.40 6.18
C ALA A 688 2.57 8.69 5.41
N ILE A 689 2.74 9.94 5.00
CA ILE A 689 3.97 10.42 4.36
C ILE A 689 5.14 10.27 5.34
N SER A 690 6.26 9.78 4.82
CA SER A 690 7.50 9.66 5.59
C SER A 690 8.14 11.02 5.82
N ASP A 691 8.54 11.29 7.06
CA ASP A 691 9.36 12.48 7.40
C ASP A 691 10.77 12.44 6.78
N PHE A 692 11.15 11.31 6.18
CA PHE A 692 12.46 11.02 5.59
C PHE A 692 12.26 10.32 4.25
N SER A 693 12.84 10.88 3.19
CA SER A 693 12.82 10.21 1.89
C SER A 693 13.65 8.92 1.96
N ARG A 694 13.02 7.80 1.59
CA ARG A 694 13.76 6.58 1.22
C ARG A 694 14.13 6.58 -0.27
N VAL A 695 13.51 7.47 -1.05
CA VAL A 695 13.83 7.70 -2.46
C VAL A 695 15.14 8.50 -2.57
N TYR A 696 16.09 7.94 -3.31
CA TYR A 696 17.39 8.55 -3.57
C TYR A 696 17.34 9.49 -4.78
N ASN A 697 18.09 10.60 -4.72
CA ASN A 697 18.29 11.52 -5.85
C ASN A 697 19.50 11.06 -6.68
N PRO A 698 19.31 10.56 -7.92
CA PRO A 698 20.40 9.97 -8.70
C PRO A 698 21.56 10.93 -9.02
N TRP A 699 21.27 12.23 -9.10
CA TRP A 699 22.25 13.27 -9.40
C TRP A 699 23.13 13.66 -8.19
N GLN A 700 22.69 13.36 -6.96
CA GLN A 700 23.46 13.63 -5.75
C GLN A 700 24.37 12.44 -5.48
N ALA A 701 25.56 12.42 -6.08
CA ALA A 701 26.52 11.31 -5.99
C ALA A 701 26.56 10.67 -4.58
N ARG A 702 26.49 9.33 -4.50
CA ARG A 702 26.85 8.64 -3.26
C ARG A 702 28.29 9.03 -2.94
N ALA A 703 28.52 9.79 -1.87
CA ALA A 703 29.76 9.62 -1.13
C ALA A 703 29.80 8.13 -0.76
N LYS A 704 30.58 7.36 -1.51
CA LYS A 704 30.74 5.91 -1.33
C LYS A 704 31.24 5.59 0.06
#